data_AF-C3YKM7-F1
#
_entry.id   AF-C3YKM7-F1
#
_cell.length_a   1.000
_cell.length_b   1.000
_cell.length_c   1.000
_cell.angle_alpha   90.00
_cell.angle_beta   90.00
_cell.angle_gamma   90.00
#
_symmetry.space_group_name_H-M   'P 1'
#
loop_
_entity.id
_entity.type
_entity.pdbx_description
1 polymer ?
#
loop_
_entity_poly.entity_id
_entity_poly.type
_entity_poly.pdbx_seq_one_letter_code
_entity_poly.pdbx_strand_id
1 'polypeptide(L)'
;MRLVLSLIILGLADAACAESSSVQDVPSEVLQAIREMDQVQHPPQGEDNTIDPVPYRETIQASREVEINKLLETMNQAAAGMTHEAASRADQTPGETSYTGALRALAYVQRPTPMAVELSRCAAVLEHWAKYLMDNYTVEDISAIDSPQVTSVCDHTSMELITCPAPAVPEFRSADGRCNNRDHPLWGSTEQPFTRLLDPVYDDDLTTPRATSCDGTPLPSARLVSTTVHQDLRTSSPVNTHMVMQWGQFLDHDITLTPSFAEEGLACTCDSADEHCFNIPVPSDDPDFSARPCLEFARSRSCPNEGCHMGRRQQLNQITAFVDASNVYGSSEEEIENLRDRGEPSRGVNLALGRPTAQLSTSHGGLARRAVDGNTDGDFHSGSCTHTNRPGNRHPWWRVDLGTAQAIGNVVVFNRQDCCSERLNNFQCGGNHAVTGGQAEITVDCGGLSGRYVGILLPSSQYLSLCEVQVYEAPPPTSVQGRGLLTSRPNPADANKKELLPGNTEEEDFLCDDFTGNMTCSQAGDIRVNEQPGLTSMHTVFLREHNRIARWLSGLNPHWDDDRVFYETRKIVGALMQQITYGEFLPHVLGPAAMTRFHLTLAQSGFFSGYEPHVNPTISNVFATAAYRFGHSLVQNVLDRYDPDFNQGSRCPFKLAFGFFNPSQIFDDAQGGPDSILRGLTAQPHQDFDRFMVSGLTKRLFADPPGGDQEDESGPDPVRQHGRYDPPAAGLLISLSRFSPAQLAEIRKASLACVGSQLAEIRKTSLARVLCDNTDGTTRLQPDVFLQHTQSGNERVACSTLPQMDLTKWQE
;
A
#
# COMPACT_ATOMS: atom_id res chain seq x y z
N MET A 1 7.79 -11.49 -35.72
CA MET A 1 8.66 -10.32 -35.99
C MET A 1 8.10 -9.34 -37.01
N ARG A 2 7.84 -9.69 -38.29
CA ARG A 2 7.33 -8.71 -39.28
C ARG A 2 5.85 -8.30 -39.15
N LEU A 3 4.98 -9.15 -38.57
CA LEU A 3 3.59 -8.79 -38.22
C LEU A 3 3.51 -7.94 -36.94
N VAL A 4 4.51 -8.08 -36.06
CA VAL A 4 4.67 -7.31 -34.82
C VAL A 4 5.12 -5.87 -35.14
N LEU A 5 5.87 -5.67 -36.24
CA LEU A 5 6.19 -4.35 -36.78
C LEU A 5 4.98 -3.60 -37.38
N SER A 6 3.94 -4.30 -37.86
CA SER A 6 2.74 -3.64 -38.40
C SER A 6 1.85 -3.04 -37.31
N LEU A 7 1.89 -3.59 -36.10
CA LEU A 7 1.16 -3.07 -34.93
C LEU A 7 1.94 -1.97 -34.19
N ILE A 8 3.23 -1.77 -34.50
CA ILE A 8 4.01 -0.58 -34.09
C ILE A 8 3.40 0.70 -34.68
N ILE A 9 2.70 0.60 -35.82
CA ILE A 9 2.13 1.74 -36.54
C ILE A 9 0.81 2.18 -35.90
N LEU A 10 -0.02 1.31 -35.34
CA LEU A 10 -1.34 1.70 -34.82
C LEU A 10 -1.31 2.33 -33.41
N GLY A 11 -0.33 1.98 -32.57
CA GLY A 11 -0.21 2.53 -31.20
C GLY A 11 0.67 3.79 -31.08
N LEU A 12 1.40 4.15 -32.12
CA LEU A 12 2.23 5.36 -32.17
C LEU A 12 1.93 6.30 -33.32
N ALA A 13 1.19 5.87 -34.35
CA ALA A 13 0.57 6.83 -35.26
C ALA A 13 -0.45 7.72 -34.53
N ASP A 14 -1.00 7.25 -33.40
CA ASP A 14 -1.98 8.02 -32.65
C ASP A 14 -1.40 9.06 -31.69
N ALA A 15 -0.07 9.07 -31.47
CA ALA A 15 0.64 10.15 -30.78
C ALA A 15 1.06 11.29 -31.73
N ALA A 16 0.81 11.16 -33.03
CA ALA A 16 1.13 12.14 -34.07
C ALA A 16 -0.12 12.92 -34.53
N CYS A 17 -1.00 13.30 -33.61
CA CYS A 17 -2.12 14.20 -33.90
C CYS A 17 -1.71 15.68 -34.05
N ALA A 18 -0.44 16.01 -33.83
CA ALA A 18 0.14 17.26 -34.26
C ALA A 18 0.98 17.00 -35.53
N GLU A 19 0.57 17.64 -36.63
CA GLU A 19 1.23 17.70 -37.94
C GLU A 19 0.86 16.62 -38.97
N SER A 20 -0.15 16.97 -39.76
CA SER A 20 -0.44 16.35 -41.04
C SER A 20 0.71 16.54 -42.04
N SER A 21 1.38 15.47 -42.47
CA SER A 21 1.53 15.11 -43.90
C SER A 21 2.51 13.95 -44.13
N SER A 22 2.06 12.98 -44.92
CA SER A 22 2.84 11.90 -45.56
C SER A 22 3.58 10.89 -44.65
N VAL A 23 3.08 9.66 -44.70
CA VAL A 23 3.73 8.44 -44.23
C VAL A 23 4.98 8.17 -45.09
N GLN A 24 6.14 8.73 -44.72
CA GLN A 24 7.42 8.11 -45.08
C GLN A 24 8.69 8.54 -44.32
N ASP A 25 8.67 9.51 -43.40
CA ASP A 25 9.85 9.83 -42.61
C ASP A 25 9.49 9.96 -41.12
N VAL A 26 10.25 9.29 -40.25
CA VAL A 26 10.25 9.58 -38.81
C VAL A 26 10.75 11.02 -38.68
N PRO A 27 9.97 11.96 -38.11
CA PRO A 27 10.40 13.35 -38.00
C PRO A 27 11.74 13.41 -37.28
N SER A 28 12.70 14.09 -37.89
CA SER A 28 14.04 14.32 -37.35
C SER A 28 13.98 14.86 -35.92
N GLU A 29 12.91 15.55 -35.54
CA GLU A 29 12.67 16.08 -34.20
C GLU A 29 12.50 15.00 -33.12
N VAL A 30 11.90 13.84 -33.40
CA VAL A 30 11.73 12.75 -32.40
C VAL A 30 13.05 12.02 -32.15
N LEU A 31 13.83 11.80 -33.21
CA LEU A 31 15.20 11.29 -33.09
C LEU A 31 16.15 12.34 -32.46
N GLN A 32 15.83 13.62 -32.61
CA GLN A 32 16.57 14.72 -32.02
C GLN A 32 16.23 14.91 -30.53
N ALA A 33 14.97 14.78 -30.11
CA ALA A 33 14.60 14.77 -28.69
C ALA A 33 15.26 13.59 -27.92
N ILE A 34 15.38 12.43 -28.56
CA ILE A 34 16.12 11.27 -28.03
C ILE A 34 17.65 11.50 -28.02
N ARG A 35 18.19 12.33 -28.92
CA ARG A 35 19.61 12.73 -28.95
C ARG A 35 19.93 13.91 -28.02
N GLU A 36 18.95 14.78 -27.75
CA GLU A 36 19.09 15.95 -26.87
C GLU A 36 19.03 15.54 -25.40
N MET A 37 18.35 14.43 -25.08
CA MET A 37 18.53 13.72 -23.80
C MET A 37 19.97 13.21 -23.56
N ASP A 38 20.82 13.16 -24.60
CA ASP A 38 22.20 12.64 -24.55
C ASP A 38 23.25 13.77 -24.40
N GLN A 39 22.87 15.06 -24.43
CA GLN A 39 23.81 16.19 -24.50
C GLN A 39 23.56 17.35 -23.51
N VAL A 40 23.10 17.07 -22.28
CA VAL A 40 23.13 18.10 -21.22
C VAL A 40 24.52 18.18 -20.59
N GLN A 41 25.45 18.85 -21.27
CA GLN A 41 26.66 19.41 -20.65
C GLN A 41 26.78 20.91 -20.99
N HIS A 42 26.57 21.74 -19.96
CA HIS A 42 26.90 23.17 -19.78
C HIS A 42 26.37 24.22 -20.80
N PRO A 43 25.75 25.34 -20.33
CA PRO A 43 25.53 26.51 -21.17
C PRO A 43 26.76 27.43 -21.21
N PRO A 44 27.09 28.08 -22.34
CA PRO A 44 28.04 29.17 -22.38
C PRO A 44 27.39 30.50 -21.98
N GLN A 45 28.17 31.33 -21.29
CA GLN A 45 27.82 32.70 -20.89
C GLN A 45 27.91 33.69 -22.07
N GLY A 46 26.94 34.62 -22.09
CA GLY A 46 27.11 36.00 -22.56
C GLY A 46 26.78 36.27 -24.03
N GLU A 47 25.74 37.07 -24.27
CA GLU A 47 25.93 38.41 -24.86
C GLU A 47 24.67 39.28 -24.67
N ASP A 48 24.95 40.53 -24.31
CA ASP A 48 24.05 41.65 -24.08
C ASP A 48 23.48 42.16 -25.41
N ASN A 49 22.17 42.44 -25.46
CA ASN A 49 21.59 43.37 -26.42
C ASN A 49 20.28 43.95 -25.88
N THR A 50 20.44 45.09 -25.23
CA THR A 50 19.40 46.07 -24.92
C THR A 50 18.64 46.52 -26.17
N ILE A 51 17.32 46.34 -26.19
CA ILE A 51 16.39 47.17 -26.96
C ILE A 51 15.21 47.54 -26.04
N ASP A 52 15.02 48.83 -25.81
CA ASP A 52 13.98 49.42 -24.95
C ASP A 52 12.55 49.09 -25.43
N PRO A 53 11.57 48.94 -24.51
CA PRO A 53 10.22 48.54 -24.82
C PRO A 53 9.31 49.73 -25.15
N VAL A 54 8.49 49.61 -26.19
CA VAL A 54 7.44 50.57 -26.58
C VAL A 54 6.07 49.88 -26.42
N PRO A 55 5.01 50.62 -26.00
CA PRO A 55 3.99 50.14 -25.08
C PRO A 55 2.87 49.41 -25.82
N TYR A 56 2.87 48.08 -25.70
CA TYR A 56 1.73 47.25 -26.13
C TYR A 56 1.46 46.07 -25.19
N ARG A 57 2.29 45.87 -24.14
CA ARG A 57 2.12 44.79 -23.15
C ARG A 57 1.18 45.12 -22.00
N GLU A 58 1.08 46.39 -21.59
CA GLU A 58 0.27 46.76 -20.42
C GLU A 58 -1.24 46.70 -20.68
N THR A 59 -1.70 46.93 -21.92
CA THR A 59 -3.13 46.92 -22.27
C THR A 59 -3.71 45.51 -22.45
N ILE A 60 -2.90 44.51 -22.81
CA ILE A 60 -3.33 43.10 -22.93
C ILE A 60 -3.30 42.40 -21.55
N GLN A 61 -2.37 42.80 -20.68
CA GLN A 61 -2.26 42.25 -19.34
C GLN A 61 -3.39 42.73 -18.42
N ALA A 62 -3.78 44.00 -18.52
CA ALA A 62 -4.92 44.56 -17.78
C ALA A 62 -6.28 44.03 -18.27
N SER A 63 -6.45 43.70 -19.56
CA SER A 63 -7.69 43.08 -20.06
C SER A 63 -7.83 41.63 -19.60
N ARG A 64 -6.72 40.87 -19.56
CA ARG A 64 -6.68 39.51 -19.00
C ARG A 64 -6.96 39.49 -17.50
N GLU A 65 -6.43 40.42 -16.72
CA GLU A 65 -6.68 40.51 -15.27
C GLU A 65 -8.15 40.82 -14.93
N VAL A 66 -8.83 41.65 -15.73
CA VAL A 66 -10.27 41.95 -15.55
C VAL A 66 -11.12 40.72 -15.89
N GLU A 67 -10.73 39.95 -16.91
CA GLU A 67 -11.38 38.69 -17.27
C GLU A 67 -11.19 37.60 -16.21
N ILE A 68 -9.96 37.48 -15.66
CA ILE A 68 -9.60 36.57 -14.56
C ILE A 68 -10.38 36.92 -13.27
N ASN A 69 -10.49 38.20 -12.90
CA ASN A 69 -11.24 38.58 -11.69
C ASN A 69 -12.74 38.33 -11.82
N LYS A 70 -13.31 38.52 -13.01
CA LYS A 70 -14.72 38.20 -13.31
C LYS A 70 -14.96 36.68 -13.34
N LEU A 71 -13.95 35.93 -13.80
CA LEU A 71 -13.87 34.47 -13.70
C LEU A 71 -13.96 34.01 -12.24
N LEU A 72 -13.11 34.59 -11.37
CA LEU A 72 -13.01 34.26 -9.95
C LEU A 72 -14.31 34.59 -9.18
N GLU A 73 -14.99 35.68 -9.52
CA GLU A 73 -16.33 35.98 -8.99
C GLU A 73 -17.39 34.96 -9.42
N THR A 74 -17.32 34.46 -10.66
CA THR A 74 -18.23 33.44 -11.18
C THR A 74 -17.95 32.07 -10.53
N MET A 75 -16.68 31.74 -10.31
CA MET A 75 -16.23 30.53 -9.58
C MET A 75 -16.71 30.54 -8.13
N ASN A 76 -16.66 31.69 -7.43
CA ASN A 76 -17.18 31.83 -6.07
C ASN A 76 -18.70 31.63 -5.97
N GLN A 77 -19.46 31.99 -7.02
CA GLN A 77 -20.90 31.73 -7.08
C GLN A 77 -21.22 30.23 -7.30
N ALA A 78 -20.35 29.50 -8.02
CA ALA A 78 -20.45 28.05 -8.19
C ALA A 78 -20.02 27.26 -6.94
N ALA A 79 -18.95 27.70 -6.26
CA ALA A 79 -18.41 27.09 -5.05
C ALA A 79 -19.42 27.04 -3.88
N ALA A 80 -20.32 28.03 -3.79
CA ALA A 80 -21.37 28.08 -2.78
C ALA A 80 -22.44 26.97 -2.92
N GLY A 81 -22.53 26.30 -4.07
CA GLY A 81 -23.43 25.16 -4.30
C GLY A 81 -22.75 23.78 -4.11
N MET A 82 -21.43 23.71 -4.23
CA MET A 82 -20.68 22.44 -4.36
C MET A 82 -20.23 21.82 -3.03
N THR A 83 -19.99 22.63 -1.99
CA THR A 83 -19.60 22.13 -0.65
C THR A 83 -20.67 21.22 -0.03
N HIS A 84 -21.94 21.34 -0.46
CA HIS A 84 -23.04 20.51 0.03
C HIS A 84 -23.26 19.21 -0.77
N GLU A 85 -23.02 19.19 -2.08
CA GLU A 85 -23.19 17.99 -2.92
C GLU A 85 -21.98 17.04 -2.87
N ALA A 86 -20.75 17.57 -2.83
CA ALA A 86 -19.55 16.75 -2.68
C ALA A 86 -19.43 16.15 -1.27
N ALA A 87 -19.80 16.90 -0.22
CA ALA A 87 -19.85 16.39 1.15
C ALA A 87 -20.96 15.34 1.35
N SER A 88 -22.13 15.50 0.73
CA SER A 88 -23.24 14.55 0.88
C SER A 88 -23.09 13.25 0.10
N ARG A 89 -22.20 13.19 -0.91
CA ARG A 89 -21.83 11.93 -1.59
C ARG A 89 -20.73 11.16 -0.87
N ALA A 90 -19.85 11.86 -0.14
CA ALA A 90 -18.77 11.24 0.62
C ALA A 90 -19.21 10.72 2.01
N ASP A 91 -20.37 11.16 2.50
CA ASP A 91 -20.92 10.80 3.82
C ASP A 91 -22.03 9.73 3.76
N GLN A 92 -22.25 9.13 2.58
CA GLN A 92 -23.10 7.95 2.48
C GLN A 92 -22.28 6.71 2.88
N THR A 93 -22.39 6.31 4.15
CA THR A 93 -22.16 4.91 4.52
C THR A 93 -22.94 4.03 3.55
N PRO A 94 -22.31 3.03 2.90
CA PRO A 94 -23.00 2.22 1.91
C PRO A 94 -24.28 1.65 2.53
N GLY A 95 -25.43 1.96 1.92
CA GLY A 95 -26.58 1.07 2.06
C GLY A 95 -26.15 -0.29 1.53
N GLU A 96 -26.47 -1.38 2.25
CA GLU A 96 -26.09 -2.77 1.94
C GLU A 96 -26.04 -3.04 0.42
N THR A 97 -24.86 -2.92 -0.19
CA THR A 97 -24.66 -3.22 -1.61
C THR A 97 -24.41 -4.72 -1.80
N SER A 98 -25.02 -5.26 -2.85
CA SER A 98 -25.05 -6.66 -3.31
C SER A 98 -23.70 -7.21 -3.80
N TYR A 99 -22.63 -7.02 -3.04
CA TYR A 99 -21.32 -7.63 -3.31
C TYR A 99 -21.13 -8.88 -2.43
N THR A 100 -20.68 -9.98 -3.04
CA THR A 100 -20.36 -11.25 -2.37
C THR A 100 -18.94 -11.67 -2.76
N GLY A 101 -18.22 -12.36 -1.86
CA GLY A 101 -16.93 -12.98 -2.15
C GLY A 101 -15.77 -12.01 -2.48
N ALA A 102 -14.91 -12.43 -3.42
CA ALA A 102 -13.62 -11.77 -3.72
C ALA A 102 -13.72 -10.32 -4.23
N LEU A 103 -14.87 -9.92 -4.78
CA LEU A 103 -15.10 -8.55 -5.27
C LEU A 103 -15.48 -7.57 -4.16
N ARG A 104 -16.17 -8.07 -3.11
CA ARG A 104 -16.35 -7.32 -1.87
C ARG A 104 -15.00 -7.16 -1.16
N ALA A 105 -14.18 -8.21 -1.18
CA ALA A 105 -12.81 -8.20 -0.68
C ALA A 105 -12.00 -7.04 -1.30
N LEU A 106 -11.94 -6.97 -2.63
CA LEU A 106 -11.14 -5.94 -3.31
C LEU A 106 -11.62 -4.50 -3.10
N ALA A 107 -12.94 -4.24 -3.12
CA ALA A 107 -13.49 -2.90 -2.89
C ALA A 107 -13.20 -2.33 -1.49
N TYR A 108 -12.79 -3.16 -0.53
CA TYR A 108 -12.42 -2.71 0.82
C TYR A 108 -10.90 -2.84 1.07
N VAL A 109 -10.22 -3.81 0.44
CA VAL A 109 -8.77 -3.97 0.53
C VAL A 109 -8.04 -2.80 -0.11
N GLN A 110 -8.59 -2.19 -1.16
CA GLN A 110 -7.94 -1.09 -1.86
C GLN A 110 -8.30 0.31 -1.31
N ARG A 111 -8.70 0.47 -0.05
CA ARG A 111 -9.15 1.79 0.46
C ARG A 111 -8.12 2.90 0.21
N PRO A 112 -8.52 4.04 -0.35
CA PRO A 112 -7.63 5.18 -0.50
C PRO A 112 -7.28 5.74 0.88
N THR A 113 -6.08 6.28 1.03
CA THR A 113 -5.72 7.01 2.25
C THR A 113 -6.62 8.24 2.41
N PRO A 114 -6.90 8.72 3.64
CA PRO A 114 -7.68 9.94 3.85
C PRO A 114 -7.15 11.15 3.05
N MET A 115 -5.84 11.25 2.86
CA MET A 115 -5.23 12.31 2.06
C MET A 115 -5.43 12.09 0.55
N ALA A 116 -5.33 10.86 0.02
CA ALA A 116 -5.69 10.56 -1.37
C ALA A 116 -7.15 10.92 -1.68
N VAL A 117 -8.05 10.72 -0.70
CA VAL A 117 -9.45 11.13 -0.79
C VAL A 117 -9.58 12.64 -0.89
N GLU A 118 -8.91 13.37 -0.01
CA GLU A 118 -8.97 14.83 0.03
C GLU A 118 -8.36 15.45 -1.24
N LEU A 119 -7.21 14.95 -1.71
CA LEU A 119 -6.62 15.37 -2.98
C LEU A 119 -7.60 15.14 -4.15
N SER A 120 -8.30 14.01 -4.17
CA SER A 120 -9.31 13.76 -5.21
C SER A 120 -10.50 14.70 -5.12
N ARG A 121 -10.88 15.19 -3.94
CA ARG A 121 -11.92 16.23 -3.79
C ARG A 121 -11.43 17.57 -4.34
N CYS A 122 -10.20 17.98 -4.01
CA CYS A 122 -9.59 19.17 -4.58
C CYS A 122 -9.55 19.09 -6.10
N ALA A 123 -9.11 17.96 -6.66
CA ALA A 123 -9.04 17.72 -8.09
C ALA A 123 -10.43 17.84 -8.75
N ALA A 124 -11.48 17.27 -8.15
CA ALA A 124 -12.83 17.36 -8.68
C ALA A 124 -13.33 18.82 -8.78
N VAL A 125 -13.04 19.66 -7.77
CA VAL A 125 -13.36 21.09 -7.82
C VAL A 125 -12.63 21.78 -8.97
N LEU A 126 -11.32 21.54 -9.08
CA LEU A 126 -10.48 22.14 -10.13
C LEU A 126 -10.87 21.67 -11.54
N GLU A 127 -11.18 20.39 -11.72
CA GLU A 127 -11.66 19.82 -12.98
C GLU A 127 -13.01 20.42 -13.38
N HIS A 128 -13.92 20.65 -12.43
CA HIS A 128 -15.21 21.29 -12.72
C HIS A 128 -15.03 22.74 -13.17
N TRP A 129 -14.14 23.50 -12.50
CA TRP A 129 -13.79 24.86 -12.92
C TRP A 129 -13.14 24.86 -14.30
N ALA A 130 -12.19 23.97 -14.54
CA ALA A 130 -11.55 23.81 -15.84
C ALA A 130 -12.57 23.51 -16.95
N LYS A 131 -13.51 22.56 -16.74
CA LYS A 131 -14.59 22.25 -17.70
C LYS A 131 -15.43 23.48 -18.06
N TYR A 132 -15.78 24.30 -17.08
CA TYR A 132 -16.55 25.53 -17.32
C TYR A 132 -15.77 26.56 -18.17
N LEU A 133 -14.45 26.62 -18.00
CA LEU A 133 -13.59 27.58 -18.71
C LEU A 133 -13.23 27.14 -20.13
N MET A 134 -13.21 25.83 -20.39
CA MET A 134 -12.92 25.25 -21.70
C MET A 134 -13.88 25.72 -22.82
N ASP A 135 -15.04 26.30 -22.48
CA ASP A 135 -15.95 26.93 -23.44
C ASP A 135 -15.33 28.15 -24.15
N ASN A 136 -14.40 28.86 -23.48
CA ASN A 136 -13.84 30.12 -23.98
C ASN A 136 -12.30 30.18 -23.94
N TYR A 137 -11.64 29.21 -23.31
CA TYR A 137 -10.19 29.18 -23.10
C TYR A 137 -9.60 27.82 -23.47
N THR A 138 -8.32 27.81 -23.82
CA THR A 138 -7.58 26.56 -24.06
C THR A 138 -7.12 25.91 -22.75
N VAL A 139 -6.75 24.62 -22.78
CA VAL A 139 -6.13 23.95 -21.63
C VAL A 139 -4.88 24.70 -21.18
N GLU A 140 -4.09 25.22 -22.13
CA GLU A 140 -2.87 25.94 -21.84
C GLU A 140 -3.16 27.28 -21.15
N ASP A 141 -4.22 27.98 -21.55
CA ASP A 141 -4.66 29.21 -20.89
C ASP A 141 -5.10 28.97 -19.44
N ILE A 142 -5.91 27.92 -19.19
CA ILE A 142 -6.42 27.63 -17.84
C ILE A 142 -5.34 27.05 -16.92
N SER A 143 -4.40 26.27 -17.46
CA SER A 143 -3.30 25.68 -16.69
C SER A 143 -2.28 26.75 -16.27
N ALA A 144 -2.21 27.86 -17.01
CA ALA A 144 -1.37 29.02 -16.67
C ALA A 144 -1.98 29.95 -15.61
N ILE A 145 -3.21 29.69 -15.14
CA ILE A 145 -3.85 30.50 -14.08
C ILE A 145 -3.20 30.17 -12.74
N ASP A 146 -2.33 31.07 -12.29
CA ASP A 146 -1.75 31.09 -10.96
C ASP A 146 -2.46 32.15 -10.11
N SER A 147 -3.33 31.72 -9.21
CA SER A 147 -4.16 32.60 -8.40
C SER A 147 -4.39 32.03 -6.99
N PRO A 148 -4.33 32.85 -5.92
CA PRO A 148 -4.59 32.40 -4.56
C PRO A 148 -5.93 31.70 -4.38
N GLN A 149 -6.97 32.08 -5.12
CA GLN A 149 -8.26 31.38 -5.03
C GLN A 149 -8.18 29.93 -5.57
N VAL A 150 -7.38 29.69 -6.61
CA VAL A 150 -7.18 28.35 -7.18
C VAL A 150 -6.34 27.51 -6.23
N THR A 151 -5.20 28.04 -5.77
CA THR A 151 -4.32 27.31 -4.86
C THR A 151 -4.99 27.04 -3.50
N SER A 152 -5.88 27.94 -3.04
CA SER A 152 -6.59 27.77 -1.76
C SER A 152 -7.53 26.57 -1.69
N VAL A 153 -7.91 25.99 -2.84
CA VAL A 153 -8.68 24.73 -2.89
C VAL A 153 -7.92 23.59 -2.19
N CYS A 154 -6.59 23.65 -2.17
CA CYS A 154 -5.73 22.65 -1.54
C CYS A 154 -5.17 23.09 -0.18
N ASP A 155 -5.64 24.18 0.45
CA ASP A 155 -5.08 24.68 1.72
C ASP A 155 -5.15 23.66 2.88
N HIS A 156 -6.08 22.71 2.81
CA HIS A 156 -6.22 21.64 3.81
C HIS A 156 -5.40 20.39 3.50
N THR A 157 -4.80 20.31 2.31
CA THR A 157 -3.91 19.20 1.95
C THR A 157 -2.47 19.56 2.28
N SER A 158 -1.63 18.56 2.51
CA SER A 158 -0.21 18.76 2.87
C SER A 158 0.66 19.28 1.70
N MET A 159 0.07 20.01 0.75
CA MET A 159 0.74 20.60 -0.41
C MET A 159 1.51 21.90 -0.06
N GLU A 160 1.56 22.29 1.21
CA GLU A 160 2.37 23.41 1.69
C GLU A 160 3.89 23.18 1.49
N LEU A 161 4.65 24.27 1.51
CA LEU A 161 6.12 24.26 1.46
C LEU A 161 6.71 23.50 2.66
N ILE A 162 7.24 22.30 2.40
CA ILE A 162 7.88 21.47 3.41
C ILE A 162 9.35 21.89 3.58
N THR A 163 9.75 22.15 4.83
CA THR A 163 11.16 22.33 5.18
C THR A 163 11.73 21.04 5.75
N CYS A 164 12.73 20.47 5.10
CA CYS A 164 13.36 19.24 5.57
C CYS A 164 14.12 19.45 6.89
N PRO A 165 14.00 18.52 7.87
CA PRO A 165 14.62 18.65 9.17
C PRO A 165 16.17 18.72 9.08
N ALA A 166 16.78 19.44 10.03
CA ALA A 166 18.23 19.49 10.20
C ALA A 166 18.68 18.45 11.25
N PRO A 167 19.78 17.70 11.04
CA PRO A 167 20.88 17.95 10.09
C PRO A 167 20.62 17.52 8.64
N ALA A 168 21.51 17.98 7.76
CA ALA A 168 21.46 17.95 6.29
C ALA A 168 21.18 16.59 5.60
N VAL A 169 21.31 15.46 6.29
CA VAL A 169 20.98 14.12 5.78
C VAL A 169 20.39 13.32 6.96
N PRO A 170 19.07 13.05 6.99
CA PRO A 170 18.52 12.15 8.00
C PRO A 170 19.12 10.77 7.84
N GLU A 171 19.41 10.09 8.95
CA GLU A 171 20.06 8.78 8.96
C GLU A 171 19.16 7.68 8.34
N PHE A 172 17.85 7.86 8.45
CA PHE A 172 16.81 6.97 7.94
C PHE A 172 15.85 7.71 7.01
N ARG A 173 15.21 6.97 6.10
CA ARG A 173 14.15 7.49 5.23
C ARG A 173 12.87 7.71 6.04
N SER A 174 12.12 8.77 5.73
CA SER A 174 10.75 8.90 6.23
C SER A 174 9.86 7.76 5.71
N ALA A 175 8.72 7.52 6.34
CA ALA A 175 7.73 6.55 5.84
C ALA A 175 7.18 6.94 4.47
N ASP A 176 6.92 8.24 4.29
CA ASP A 176 6.23 8.81 3.12
C ASP A 176 7.17 9.18 1.96
N GLY A 177 8.48 8.93 2.09
CA GLY A 177 9.48 9.25 1.08
C GLY A 177 9.82 10.75 0.94
N ARG A 178 9.19 11.64 1.72
CA ARG A 178 9.51 13.07 1.72
C ARG A 178 10.97 13.33 2.11
N CYS A 179 11.51 14.45 1.65
CA CYS A 179 12.88 14.89 1.93
C CYS A 179 13.98 13.94 1.46
N ASN A 180 13.67 12.99 0.59
CA ASN A 180 14.69 12.24 -0.16
C ASN A 180 15.51 13.18 -1.05
N ASN A 181 14.83 14.09 -1.74
CA ASN A 181 15.43 15.23 -2.41
C ASN A 181 15.25 16.49 -1.56
N ARG A 182 16.31 17.27 -1.35
CA ARG A 182 16.28 18.43 -0.46
C ARG A 182 15.81 19.70 -1.14
N ASP A 183 16.07 19.82 -2.44
CA ASP A 183 15.65 20.96 -3.24
C ASP A 183 14.19 20.79 -3.69
N HIS A 184 13.74 19.54 -3.81
CA HIS A 184 12.37 19.16 -4.14
C HIS A 184 11.81 18.12 -3.15
N PRO A 185 11.40 18.51 -1.93
CA PRO A 185 11.03 17.59 -0.85
C PRO A 185 9.91 16.58 -1.13
N LEU A 186 9.05 16.85 -2.12
CA LEU A 186 7.92 16.01 -2.53
C LEU A 186 8.25 15.03 -3.66
N TRP A 187 9.41 15.15 -4.29
CA TRP A 187 9.77 14.29 -5.41
C TRP A 187 9.91 12.83 -4.98
N GLY A 188 9.04 11.97 -5.53
CA GLY A 188 8.93 10.55 -5.21
C GLY A 188 8.23 10.21 -3.90
N SER A 189 7.70 11.19 -3.16
CA SER A 189 6.91 10.93 -1.96
C SER A 189 5.54 10.34 -2.30
N THR A 190 4.85 9.83 -1.27
CA THR A 190 3.45 9.43 -1.37
C THR A 190 2.55 10.57 -1.83
N GLU A 191 1.40 10.17 -2.38
CA GLU A 191 0.25 11.03 -2.69
C GLU A 191 0.58 12.17 -3.66
N GLN A 192 1.56 11.94 -4.54
CA GLN A 192 1.93 12.87 -5.61
C GLN A 192 1.36 12.42 -6.96
N PRO A 193 1.07 13.36 -7.88
CA PRO A 193 0.77 13.01 -9.26
C PRO A 193 1.93 12.20 -9.87
N PHE A 194 1.59 11.18 -10.67
CA PHE A 194 2.60 10.54 -11.51
C PHE A 194 3.21 11.56 -12.49
N THR A 195 4.49 11.37 -12.83
CA THR A 195 5.08 12.17 -13.90
C THR A 195 4.52 11.78 -15.26
N ARG A 196 4.50 12.73 -16.19
CA ARG A 196 4.05 12.53 -17.57
C ARG A 196 5.28 12.63 -18.49
N LEU A 197 5.60 11.55 -19.20
CA LEU A 197 6.63 11.58 -20.25
C LEU A 197 6.13 12.28 -21.53
N LEU A 198 4.81 12.29 -21.72
CA LEU A 198 4.09 12.95 -22.80
C LEU A 198 2.80 13.53 -22.22
N ASP A 199 2.28 14.58 -22.83
CA ASP A 199 1.01 15.18 -22.42
C ASP A 199 -0.13 14.14 -22.45
N PRO A 200 -1.02 14.14 -21.44
CA PRO A 200 -2.14 13.23 -21.42
C PRO A 200 -3.14 13.59 -22.52
N VAL A 201 -3.70 12.56 -23.16
CA VAL A 201 -4.67 12.72 -24.25
C VAL A 201 -6.05 12.23 -23.79
N TYR A 202 -7.00 13.15 -23.74
CA TYR A 202 -8.41 12.92 -23.40
C TYR A 202 -9.31 13.35 -24.57
N ASP A 203 -10.51 12.76 -24.68
CA ASP A 203 -11.44 13.02 -25.80
C ASP A 203 -11.92 14.49 -25.82
N ASP A 204 -12.07 15.08 -24.63
CA ASP A 204 -12.42 16.49 -24.39
C ASP A 204 -11.19 17.37 -24.09
N ASP A 205 -9.98 16.86 -24.34
CA ASP A 205 -8.68 17.44 -23.96
C ASP A 205 -8.46 17.67 -22.45
N LEU A 206 -9.40 17.27 -21.58
CA LEU A 206 -9.34 17.59 -20.15
C LEU A 206 -9.48 16.38 -19.23
N THR A 207 -10.59 15.65 -19.29
CA THR A 207 -10.90 14.59 -18.33
C THR A 207 -11.55 13.35 -18.94
N THR A 208 -12.22 13.46 -20.08
CA THR A 208 -13.04 12.38 -20.63
C THR A 208 -12.15 11.32 -21.28
N PRO A 209 -12.21 10.04 -20.83
CA PRO A 209 -11.42 8.98 -21.43
C PRO A 209 -11.64 8.92 -22.94
N ARG A 210 -10.55 8.74 -23.69
CA ARG A 210 -10.58 8.71 -25.15
C ARG A 210 -11.52 7.62 -25.66
N ALA A 211 -12.45 8.00 -26.54
CA ALA A 211 -13.40 7.09 -27.17
C ALA A 211 -13.21 6.99 -28.70
N THR A 212 -12.48 7.94 -29.28
CA THR A 212 -12.24 8.06 -30.72
C THR A 212 -10.76 7.92 -31.08
N SER A 213 -10.48 7.29 -32.22
CA SER A 213 -9.14 7.17 -32.79
C SER A 213 -8.74 8.46 -33.54
N CYS A 214 -7.51 8.54 -34.06
CA CYS A 214 -7.03 9.76 -34.72
C CYS A 214 -7.72 10.07 -36.06
N ASP A 215 -8.37 9.10 -36.69
CA ASP A 215 -9.18 9.33 -37.88
C ASP A 215 -10.67 9.62 -37.57
N GLY A 216 -11.01 9.75 -36.28
CA GLY A 216 -12.36 9.98 -35.78
C GLY A 216 -13.22 8.73 -35.69
N THR A 217 -12.69 7.53 -36.01
CA THR A 217 -13.43 6.28 -35.83
C THR A 217 -13.51 5.87 -34.35
N PRO A 218 -14.60 5.23 -33.89
CA PRO A 218 -14.69 4.73 -32.53
C PRO A 218 -13.60 3.70 -32.21
N LEU A 219 -12.99 3.80 -31.02
CA LEU A 219 -12.05 2.80 -30.54
C LEU A 219 -12.78 1.46 -30.26
N PRO A 220 -12.13 0.31 -30.51
CA PRO A 220 -12.70 -0.98 -30.13
C PRO A 220 -12.80 -1.09 -28.61
N SER A 221 -13.81 -1.82 -28.10
CA SER A 221 -13.91 -2.06 -26.66
C SER A 221 -12.70 -2.87 -26.16
N ALA A 222 -12.27 -2.61 -24.92
CA ALA A 222 -11.15 -3.34 -24.32
C ALA A 222 -11.41 -4.86 -24.29
N ARG A 223 -12.68 -5.28 -24.11
CA ARG A 223 -13.05 -6.70 -24.15
C ARG A 223 -12.89 -7.32 -25.54
N LEU A 224 -13.23 -6.60 -26.60
CA LEU A 224 -12.98 -7.08 -27.98
C LEU A 224 -11.48 -7.26 -28.24
N VAL A 225 -10.65 -6.31 -27.77
CA VAL A 225 -9.20 -6.43 -27.85
C VAL A 225 -8.72 -7.66 -27.06
N SER A 226 -9.23 -7.88 -25.85
CA SER A 226 -8.91 -9.06 -25.03
C SER A 226 -9.13 -10.37 -25.76
N THR A 227 -10.34 -10.60 -26.27
CA THR A 227 -10.72 -11.87 -26.90
C THR A 227 -9.98 -12.10 -28.22
N THR A 228 -9.59 -11.03 -28.90
CA THR A 228 -8.87 -11.09 -30.18
C THR A 228 -7.36 -11.28 -29.99
N VAL A 229 -6.75 -10.52 -29.08
CA VAL A 229 -5.30 -10.39 -28.93
C VAL A 229 -4.75 -11.27 -27.80
N HIS A 230 -5.44 -11.37 -26.67
CA HIS A 230 -4.96 -12.01 -25.44
C HIS A 230 -5.54 -13.41 -25.23
N GLN A 231 -5.35 -14.28 -26.24
CA GLN A 231 -5.80 -15.67 -26.18
C GLN A 231 -5.04 -16.46 -25.09
N ASP A 232 -5.68 -17.47 -24.49
CA ASP A 232 -5.05 -18.40 -23.54
C ASP A 232 -4.24 -19.45 -24.32
N LEU A 233 -3.08 -19.06 -24.83
CA LEU A 233 -2.08 -19.96 -25.41
C LEU A 233 -0.94 -20.14 -24.41
N ARG A 234 -0.84 -21.35 -23.86
CA ARG A 234 0.08 -21.63 -22.76
C ARG A 234 1.42 -22.10 -23.29
N THR A 235 2.41 -21.22 -23.20
CA THR A 235 3.82 -21.55 -23.48
C THR A 235 4.63 -21.14 -22.26
N SER A 236 5.31 -22.08 -21.62
CA SER A 236 6.10 -21.79 -20.42
C SER A 236 7.56 -21.53 -20.78
N SER A 237 8.15 -20.56 -20.11
CA SER A 237 9.55 -20.20 -20.30
C SER A 237 10.47 -21.38 -19.96
N PRO A 238 11.38 -21.79 -20.85
CA PRO A 238 12.35 -22.84 -20.56
C PRO A 238 13.52 -22.34 -19.70
N VAL A 239 13.66 -21.02 -19.53
CA VAL A 239 14.83 -20.39 -18.91
C VAL A 239 14.55 -19.92 -17.50
N ASN A 240 13.38 -19.36 -17.26
CA ASN A 240 13.08 -18.61 -16.05
C ASN A 240 11.99 -19.28 -15.21
N THR A 241 12.02 -19.01 -13.90
CA THR A 241 11.05 -19.54 -12.93
C THR A 241 9.90 -18.56 -12.73
N HIS A 242 8.85 -19.03 -12.08
CA HIS A 242 7.70 -18.21 -11.71
C HIS A 242 8.05 -17.11 -10.71
N MET A 243 9.24 -17.17 -10.10
CA MET A 243 9.78 -16.10 -9.27
C MET A 243 9.98 -14.78 -10.04
N VAL A 244 10.21 -14.80 -11.37
CA VAL A 244 10.28 -13.55 -12.17
C VAL A 244 8.95 -12.80 -12.11
N MET A 245 7.84 -13.51 -12.33
CA MET A 245 6.49 -12.92 -12.22
C MET A 245 6.26 -12.41 -10.79
N GLN A 246 6.53 -13.26 -9.80
CA GLN A 246 6.20 -12.96 -8.42
C GLN A 246 6.99 -11.79 -7.84
N TRP A 247 8.30 -11.70 -8.12
CA TRP A 247 9.11 -10.56 -7.70
C TRP A 247 8.69 -9.28 -8.44
N GLY A 248 8.34 -9.39 -9.72
CA GLY A 248 7.80 -8.26 -10.49
C GLY A 248 6.57 -7.65 -9.82
N GLN A 249 5.61 -8.49 -9.39
CA GLN A 249 4.43 -8.03 -8.64
C GLN A 249 4.81 -7.48 -7.26
N PHE A 250 5.65 -8.18 -6.50
CA PHE A 250 6.07 -7.73 -5.17
C PHE A 250 6.77 -6.36 -5.22
N LEU A 251 7.59 -6.12 -6.24
CA LEU A 251 8.25 -4.85 -6.50
C LEU A 251 7.30 -3.77 -7.02
N ASP A 252 6.36 -4.09 -7.93
CA ASP A 252 5.32 -3.13 -8.38
C ASP A 252 4.59 -2.52 -7.18
N HIS A 253 4.31 -3.36 -6.19
CA HIS A 253 3.61 -2.97 -4.97
C HIS A 253 4.46 -2.15 -3.99
N ASP A 254 5.77 -2.04 -4.21
CA ASP A 254 6.67 -1.16 -3.46
C ASP A 254 6.75 0.25 -4.06
N ILE A 255 6.35 0.42 -5.33
CA ILE A 255 6.61 1.67 -6.07
C ILE A 255 5.38 2.28 -6.75
N THR A 256 4.28 1.54 -6.92
CA THR A 256 3.03 2.07 -7.49
C THR A 256 1.77 1.54 -6.82
N LEU A 257 0.84 2.45 -6.54
CA LEU A 257 -0.54 2.16 -6.14
C LEU A 257 -1.44 3.31 -6.59
N THR A 258 -2.35 3.05 -7.52
CA THR A 258 -3.31 4.04 -8.01
C THR A 258 -4.69 3.77 -7.42
N PRO A 259 -5.21 4.63 -6.54
CA PRO A 259 -6.54 4.43 -5.96
C PRO A 259 -7.67 4.70 -6.97
N SER A 260 -8.84 4.14 -6.72
CA SER A 260 -10.04 4.21 -7.56
C SER A 260 -11.30 4.57 -6.77
N PHE A 261 -12.36 4.96 -7.46
CA PHE A 261 -13.63 5.30 -6.80
C PHE A 261 -14.39 4.08 -6.26
N ALA A 262 -14.12 2.87 -6.78
CA ALA A 262 -14.76 1.65 -6.29
C ALA A 262 -14.43 1.37 -4.80
N GLU A 263 -13.30 1.86 -4.34
CA GLU A 263 -12.70 1.57 -3.03
C GLU A 263 -13.38 2.32 -1.87
N GLU A 264 -14.23 3.31 -2.18
CA GLU A 264 -15.14 3.96 -1.23
C GLU A 264 -16.60 3.52 -1.42
N GLY A 265 -16.83 2.45 -2.17
CA GLY A 265 -18.16 1.89 -2.40
C GLY A 265 -18.91 2.44 -3.61
N LEU A 266 -18.24 3.13 -4.55
CA LEU A 266 -18.87 3.45 -5.84
C LEU A 266 -19.23 2.15 -6.57
N ALA A 267 -20.52 1.85 -6.62
CA ALA A 267 -21.06 0.70 -7.32
C ALA A 267 -21.44 1.05 -8.76
N CYS A 268 -20.52 0.82 -9.70
CA CYS A 268 -20.84 0.95 -11.11
C CYS A 268 -21.76 -0.17 -11.58
N THR A 269 -22.80 0.19 -12.33
CA THR A 269 -23.66 -0.72 -13.09
C THR A 269 -23.61 -0.32 -14.56
N CYS A 270 -23.99 -1.23 -15.47
CA CYS A 270 -23.97 -0.93 -16.90
C CYS A 270 -24.85 0.27 -17.31
N ASP A 271 -25.87 0.57 -16.51
CA ASP A 271 -26.79 1.70 -16.72
C ASP A 271 -26.41 2.95 -15.90
N SER A 272 -25.28 2.91 -15.19
CA SER A 272 -24.82 4.04 -14.39
C SER A 272 -24.55 5.26 -15.26
N ALA A 273 -25.14 6.39 -14.88
CA ALA A 273 -24.87 7.69 -15.48
C ALA A 273 -23.77 8.48 -14.74
N ASP A 274 -23.13 7.87 -13.73
CA ASP A 274 -22.06 8.51 -12.98
C ASP A 274 -20.79 8.65 -13.83
N GLU A 275 -20.21 9.85 -13.91
CA GLU A 275 -19.02 10.14 -14.74
C GLU A 275 -17.73 9.45 -14.25
N HIS A 276 -17.77 8.90 -13.02
CA HIS A 276 -16.70 8.08 -12.45
C HIS A 276 -16.83 6.61 -12.87
N CYS A 277 -17.94 6.20 -13.49
CA CYS A 277 -18.09 4.89 -14.10
C CYS A 277 -17.67 4.91 -15.58
N PHE A 278 -16.81 3.97 -15.98
CA PHE A 278 -16.34 3.82 -17.35
C PHE A 278 -16.39 2.36 -17.79
N ASN A 279 -17.61 1.84 -17.82
CA ASN A 279 -17.90 0.43 -18.10
C ASN A 279 -17.36 -0.03 -19.46
N ILE A 280 -16.92 -1.29 -19.53
CA ILE A 280 -16.34 -1.90 -20.74
C ILE A 280 -17.44 -2.58 -21.55
N PRO A 281 -17.75 -2.15 -22.78
CA PRO A 281 -18.76 -2.81 -23.60
C PRO A 281 -18.37 -4.25 -23.97
N VAL A 282 -19.31 -5.19 -23.82
CA VAL A 282 -19.12 -6.61 -24.18
C VAL A 282 -19.67 -6.86 -25.59
N PRO A 283 -18.87 -7.44 -26.50
CA PRO A 283 -19.36 -7.83 -27.83
C PRO A 283 -20.50 -8.84 -27.75
N SER A 284 -21.49 -8.75 -28.65
CA SER A 284 -22.64 -9.66 -28.67
C SER A 284 -22.27 -11.12 -28.94
N ASP A 285 -21.13 -11.35 -29.61
CA ASP A 285 -20.57 -12.66 -29.92
C ASP A 285 -19.50 -13.11 -28.91
N ASP A 286 -19.38 -12.43 -27.76
CA ASP A 286 -18.43 -12.80 -26.72
C ASP A 286 -18.70 -14.23 -26.20
N PRO A 287 -17.71 -15.13 -26.23
CA PRO A 287 -17.91 -16.53 -25.87
C PRO A 287 -18.14 -16.76 -24.38
N ASP A 288 -17.71 -15.83 -23.53
CA ASP A 288 -17.73 -15.98 -22.07
C ASP A 288 -18.77 -15.06 -21.40
N PHE A 289 -19.01 -13.87 -21.96
CA PHE A 289 -19.82 -12.83 -21.32
C PHE A 289 -21.01 -12.31 -22.15
N SER A 290 -21.36 -12.94 -23.28
CA SER A 290 -22.46 -12.48 -24.15
C SER A 290 -23.83 -12.33 -23.46
N ALA A 291 -24.02 -12.93 -22.27
CA ALA A 291 -25.21 -12.76 -21.46
C ALA A 291 -25.32 -11.37 -20.77
N ARG A 292 -24.26 -10.55 -20.78
CA ARG A 292 -24.23 -9.21 -20.17
C ARG A 292 -23.81 -8.13 -21.17
N PRO A 293 -24.35 -6.90 -21.06
CA PRO A 293 -24.05 -5.82 -22.01
C PRO A 293 -22.69 -5.16 -21.76
N CYS A 294 -22.17 -5.20 -20.53
CA CYS A 294 -20.91 -4.58 -20.17
C CYS A 294 -20.20 -5.33 -19.02
N LEU A 295 -18.93 -4.97 -18.80
CA LEU A 295 -18.19 -5.24 -17.56
C LEU A 295 -18.09 -3.92 -16.78
N GLU A 296 -18.46 -3.96 -15.52
CA GLU A 296 -18.51 -2.79 -14.64
C GLU A 296 -17.09 -2.28 -14.34
N PHE A 297 -16.86 -0.97 -14.40
CA PHE A 297 -15.52 -0.38 -14.17
C PHE A 297 -15.63 1.01 -13.57
N ALA A 298 -14.95 1.24 -12.44
CA ALA A 298 -14.78 2.55 -11.83
C ALA A 298 -13.44 3.16 -12.22
N ARG A 299 -13.43 4.46 -12.49
CA ARG A 299 -12.23 5.20 -12.86
C ARG A 299 -11.28 5.36 -11.66
N SER A 300 -10.00 5.49 -11.95
CA SER A 300 -9.00 5.91 -10.96
C SER A 300 -9.29 7.31 -10.44
N ARG A 301 -8.95 7.56 -9.18
CA ARG A 301 -9.02 8.90 -8.57
C ARG A 301 -8.09 9.86 -9.28
N SER A 302 -8.46 11.14 -9.23
CA SER A 302 -7.57 12.21 -9.69
C SER A 302 -6.88 12.90 -8.53
N CYS A 303 -5.83 13.64 -8.86
CA CYS A 303 -5.22 14.62 -7.98
C CYS A 303 -5.08 15.95 -8.72
N PRO A 304 -4.92 17.07 -8.00
CA PRO A 304 -4.58 18.35 -8.60
C PRO A 304 -3.29 18.26 -9.41
N ASN A 305 -3.10 19.17 -10.36
CA ASN A 305 -1.78 19.33 -10.96
C ASN A 305 -0.78 19.83 -9.92
N GLU A 306 0.51 19.66 -10.21
CA GLU A 306 1.60 20.21 -9.39
C GLU A 306 1.33 21.69 -9.07
N GLY A 307 1.52 22.11 -7.82
CA GLY A 307 1.19 23.47 -7.36
C GLY A 307 -0.29 23.74 -7.10
N CYS A 308 -1.16 22.71 -7.14
CA CYS A 308 -2.62 22.87 -7.03
C CYS A 308 -3.21 23.74 -8.17
N HIS A 309 -2.78 23.48 -9.41
CA HIS A 309 -3.30 24.17 -10.59
C HIS A 309 -4.38 23.36 -11.32
N MET A 310 -5.19 24.07 -12.11
CA MET A 310 -6.11 23.46 -13.08
C MET A 310 -5.34 22.85 -14.26
N GLY A 311 -6.01 22.00 -15.04
CA GLY A 311 -5.49 21.46 -16.30
C GLY A 311 -5.99 20.03 -16.54
N ARG A 312 -5.30 19.31 -17.43
CA ARG A 312 -5.66 17.93 -17.80
C ARG A 312 -5.60 17.01 -16.57
N ARG A 313 -6.53 16.07 -16.47
CA ARG A 313 -6.67 15.14 -15.34
C ARG A 313 -5.38 14.36 -15.07
N GLN A 314 -4.94 14.35 -13.81
CA GLN A 314 -3.82 13.54 -13.32
C GLN A 314 -4.30 12.44 -12.38
N GLN A 315 -3.52 11.37 -12.29
CA GLN A 315 -3.69 10.32 -11.27
C GLN A 315 -2.50 10.41 -10.32
N LEU A 316 -2.73 10.05 -9.06
CA LEU A 316 -1.70 10.01 -8.03
C LEU A 316 -1.15 8.61 -7.79
N ASN A 317 0.07 8.56 -7.28
CA ASN A 317 0.62 7.41 -6.60
C ASN A 317 0.35 7.55 -5.10
N GLN A 318 -0.34 6.59 -4.48
CA GLN A 318 -0.62 6.62 -3.04
C GLN A 318 0.60 6.22 -2.20
N ILE A 319 1.52 5.44 -2.76
CA ILE A 319 2.72 4.95 -2.08
C ILE A 319 3.98 5.66 -2.58
N THR A 320 5.12 5.40 -1.95
CA THR A 320 6.40 6.01 -2.33
C THR A 320 6.82 5.53 -3.74
N ALA A 321 7.67 6.30 -4.43
CA ALA A 321 8.23 5.92 -5.72
C ALA A 321 9.55 5.12 -5.61
N PHE A 322 10.02 4.87 -4.39
CA PHE A 322 11.37 4.35 -4.13
C PHE A 322 11.33 2.85 -3.88
N VAL A 323 12.37 2.14 -4.32
CA VAL A 323 12.61 0.77 -3.84
C VAL A 323 13.14 0.85 -2.41
N ASP A 324 12.24 0.92 -1.44
CA ASP A 324 12.53 1.15 -0.02
C ASP A 324 11.79 0.20 0.93
N ALA A 325 11.12 -0.82 0.39
CA ALA A 325 10.35 -1.81 1.11
C ALA A 325 9.10 -1.24 1.81
N SER A 326 8.52 -0.15 1.31
CA SER A 326 7.21 0.35 1.70
C SER A 326 6.12 -0.73 1.66
N ASN A 327 6.21 -1.70 0.74
CA ASN A 327 5.29 -2.84 0.71
C ASN A 327 5.40 -3.80 1.92
N VAL A 328 6.51 -3.73 2.67
CA VAL A 328 6.71 -4.44 3.94
C VAL A 328 6.36 -3.55 5.13
N TYR A 329 6.74 -2.27 5.07
CA TYR A 329 6.74 -1.36 6.23
C TYR A 329 5.57 -0.37 6.29
N GLY A 330 4.87 -0.13 5.19
CA GLY A 330 3.90 0.96 5.06
C GLY A 330 4.52 2.19 4.40
N SER A 331 3.65 3.10 3.96
CA SER A 331 3.99 4.37 3.30
C SER A 331 3.64 5.59 4.17
N SER A 332 3.24 5.38 5.41
CA SER A 332 2.99 6.42 6.41
C SER A 332 3.52 6.00 7.80
N GLU A 333 3.80 6.99 8.67
CA GLU A 333 4.28 6.69 10.03
C GLU A 333 3.22 5.92 10.84
N GLU A 334 1.94 6.16 10.58
CA GLU A 334 0.83 5.42 11.19
C GLU A 334 0.82 3.94 10.77
N GLU A 335 0.96 3.66 9.47
CA GLU A 335 1.06 2.28 8.98
C GLU A 335 2.29 1.56 9.52
N ILE A 336 3.46 2.25 9.56
CA ILE A 336 4.67 1.71 10.18
C ILE A 336 4.39 1.33 11.63
N GLU A 337 3.79 2.24 12.41
CA GLU A 337 3.55 2.00 13.83
C GLU A 337 2.57 0.84 14.07
N ASN A 338 1.50 0.75 13.27
CA ASN A 338 0.51 -0.33 13.36
C ASN A 338 1.10 -1.71 13.04
N LEU A 339 2.16 -1.77 12.23
CA LEU A 339 2.83 -3.02 11.86
C LEU A 339 3.95 -3.43 12.82
N ARG A 340 4.31 -2.59 13.80
CA ARG A 340 5.41 -2.85 14.73
C ARG A 340 4.96 -3.63 15.96
N ASP A 341 5.77 -4.61 16.33
CA ASP A 341 5.60 -5.30 17.60
C ASP A 341 6.29 -4.48 18.68
N ARG A 342 5.52 -3.69 19.41
CA ARG A 342 6.01 -2.99 20.61
C ARG A 342 6.11 -3.94 21.82
N GLY A 343 5.87 -5.23 21.64
CA GLY A 343 5.66 -6.21 22.69
C GLY A 343 4.33 -5.98 23.40
N GLU A 344 3.87 -7.00 24.13
CA GLU A 344 2.92 -6.75 25.20
C GLU A 344 3.53 -5.68 26.11
N PRO A 345 2.84 -4.56 26.39
CA PRO A 345 3.31 -3.66 27.42
C PRO A 345 3.47 -4.54 28.66
N SER A 346 4.71 -4.77 29.09
CA SER A 346 4.93 -5.56 30.29
C SER A 346 4.08 -4.89 31.34
N ARG A 347 3.00 -5.54 31.80
CA ARG A 347 2.27 -5.09 32.97
C ARG A 347 3.33 -5.11 34.04
N GLY A 348 3.93 -3.94 34.29
CA GLY A 348 5.07 -3.80 35.16
C GLY A 348 4.71 -4.27 36.56
N VAL A 349 5.52 -3.93 37.55
CA VAL A 349 5.07 -4.17 38.93
C VAL A 349 3.78 -3.38 39.15
N ASN A 350 2.67 -4.06 39.49
CA ASN A 350 1.42 -3.39 39.87
C ASN A 350 1.71 -2.53 41.12
N LEU A 351 1.86 -1.24 40.92
CA LEU A 351 2.23 -0.26 41.93
C LEU A 351 1.15 -0.10 42.99
N ALA A 352 -0.09 -0.44 42.65
CA ALA A 352 -1.25 -0.34 43.54
C ALA A 352 -1.40 -1.53 44.48
N LEU A 353 -0.83 -2.71 44.17
CA LEU A 353 -1.00 -3.94 44.94
C LEU A 353 -0.67 -3.74 46.43
N GLY A 354 -1.65 -3.99 47.29
CA GLY A 354 -1.56 -3.87 48.75
C GLY A 354 -1.40 -2.45 49.29
N ARG A 355 -1.52 -1.40 48.44
CA ARG A 355 -1.32 -0.01 48.86
C ARG A 355 -2.51 0.55 49.64
N PRO A 356 -2.30 1.62 50.43
CA PRO A 356 -3.39 2.30 51.12
C PRO A 356 -4.41 2.91 50.15
N THR A 357 -5.68 2.58 50.32
CA THR A 357 -6.80 3.06 49.50
C THR A 357 -7.77 3.91 50.32
N ALA A 358 -8.47 4.83 49.67
CA ALA A 358 -9.63 5.52 50.24
C ALA A 358 -10.77 5.56 49.23
N GLN A 359 -12.01 5.52 49.71
CA GLN A 359 -13.20 5.70 48.88
C GLN A 359 -14.21 6.60 49.59
N LEU A 360 -15.13 7.22 48.85
CA LEU A 360 -16.08 8.20 49.39
C LEU A 360 -16.89 7.66 50.59
N SER A 361 -17.34 6.41 50.51
CA SER A 361 -18.08 5.72 51.58
C SER A 361 -18.02 4.21 51.36
N THR A 362 -18.25 3.41 52.40
CA THR A 362 -18.30 1.94 52.28
C THR A 362 -19.70 1.43 52.57
N SER A 363 -20.12 0.45 51.77
CA SER A 363 -21.39 -0.26 51.89
C SER A 363 -21.20 -1.76 51.68
N HIS A 364 -22.14 -2.58 52.15
CA HIS A 364 -22.20 -4.04 51.87
C HIS A 364 -20.88 -4.82 52.11
N GLY A 365 -19.99 -4.32 52.97
CA GLY A 365 -18.67 -4.92 53.21
C GLY A 365 -17.63 -4.71 52.09
N GLY A 366 -17.95 -3.95 51.04
CA GLY A 366 -17.06 -3.63 49.92
C GLY A 366 -16.02 -2.57 50.26
N LEU A 367 -15.03 -2.95 51.07
CA LEU A 367 -13.95 -2.08 51.56
C LEU A 367 -13.00 -1.65 50.43
N ALA A 368 -12.51 -0.40 50.47
CA ALA A 368 -11.66 0.18 49.42
C ALA A 368 -10.42 -0.64 49.06
N ARG A 369 -9.84 -1.32 50.04
CA ARG A 369 -8.61 -2.11 49.85
C ARG A 369 -8.79 -3.34 48.96
N ARG A 370 -10.03 -3.75 48.71
CA ARG A 370 -10.33 -4.91 47.86
C ARG A 370 -9.91 -4.69 46.42
N ALA A 371 -10.04 -3.45 45.93
CA ALA A 371 -9.61 -3.09 44.57
C ALA A 371 -8.07 -3.09 44.37
N VAL A 372 -7.29 -3.50 45.37
CA VAL A 372 -5.82 -3.61 45.24
C VAL A 372 -5.29 -4.84 45.96
N ASP A 373 -6.13 -5.85 46.20
CA ASP A 373 -5.70 -7.06 46.92
C ASP A 373 -5.18 -8.15 45.97
N GLY A 374 -5.25 -7.93 44.66
CA GLY A 374 -4.78 -8.82 43.62
C GLY A 374 -5.81 -9.88 43.22
N ASN A 375 -7.02 -9.84 43.77
CA ASN A 375 -8.12 -10.67 43.34
C ASN A 375 -8.91 -9.96 42.23
N THR A 376 -8.89 -10.50 41.01
CA THR A 376 -9.54 -9.89 39.84
C THR A 376 -10.96 -10.42 39.59
N ASP A 377 -11.51 -11.20 40.51
CA ASP A 377 -12.82 -11.83 40.35
C ASP A 377 -13.93 -10.78 40.29
N GLY A 378 -14.72 -10.81 39.21
CA GLY A 378 -15.83 -9.89 39.00
C GLY A 378 -17.06 -10.17 39.87
N ASP A 379 -17.11 -11.28 40.62
CA ASP A 379 -18.22 -11.60 41.51
C ASP A 379 -18.12 -10.87 42.86
N PHE A 380 -19.09 -9.99 43.15
CA PHE A 380 -19.13 -9.29 44.45
C PHE A 380 -19.18 -10.25 45.65
N HIS A 381 -19.83 -11.41 45.52
CA HIS A 381 -20.01 -12.37 46.60
C HIS A 381 -18.74 -13.15 46.93
N SER A 382 -17.75 -13.20 46.02
CA SER A 382 -16.43 -13.76 46.31
C SER A 382 -15.59 -12.86 47.22
N GLY A 383 -16.07 -11.64 47.48
CA GLY A 383 -15.41 -10.68 48.35
C GLY A 383 -14.31 -9.88 47.65
N SER A 384 -14.24 -9.93 46.32
CA SER A 384 -13.24 -9.22 45.50
C SER A 384 -13.56 -7.75 45.29
N CYS A 385 -14.85 -7.36 45.30
CA CYS A 385 -15.22 -6.02 44.86
C CYS A 385 -15.43 -5.01 46.00
N THR A 386 -15.06 -3.76 45.73
CA THR A 386 -15.38 -2.57 46.50
C THR A 386 -16.84 -2.16 46.27
N HIS A 387 -17.42 -1.38 47.19
CA HIS A 387 -18.78 -0.85 47.02
C HIS A 387 -19.01 0.42 47.84
N THR A 388 -19.44 1.50 47.19
CA THR A 388 -19.85 2.74 47.87
C THR A 388 -21.33 2.72 48.27
N ASN A 389 -21.76 3.65 49.12
CA ASN A 389 -23.20 3.96 49.22
C ASN A 389 -23.64 4.78 48.00
N ARG A 390 -24.97 4.85 47.77
CA ARG A 390 -25.53 5.79 46.81
C ARG A 390 -25.34 7.22 47.36
N PRO A 391 -24.62 8.11 46.65
CA PRO A 391 -24.06 9.32 47.25
C PRO A 391 -24.99 10.55 47.26
N GLY A 392 -26.21 10.46 46.73
CA GLY A 392 -27.16 11.58 46.69
C GLY A 392 -26.72 12.69 45.72
N ASN A 393 -26.25 13.84 46.21
CA ASN A 393 -25.77 14.94 45.36
C ASN A 393 -24.23 14.97 45.22
N ARG A 394 -23.54 13.86 45.46
CA ARG A 394 -22.07 13.75 45.38
C ARG A 394 -21.66 12.72 44.34
N HIS A 395 -20.45 12.85 43.81
CA HIS A 395 -19.85 11.90 42.87
C HIS A 395 -19.00 10.88 43.66
N PRO A 396 -19.31 9.58 43.61
CA PRO A 396 -18.54 8.58 44.33
C PRO A 396 -17.17 8.42 43.67
N TRP A 397 -16.16 8.28 44.53
CA TRP A 397 -14.77 8.14 44.11
C TRP A 397 -14.06 7.08 44.93
N TRP A 398 -13.01 6.54 44.32
CA TRP A 398 -12.03 5.65 44.92
C TRP A 398 -10.63 6.14 44.53
N ARG A 399 -9.64 5.95 45.40
CA ARG A 399 -8.23 6.26 45.10
C ARG A 399 -7.27 5.35 45.83
N VAL A 400 -6.07 5.21 45.26
CA VAL A 400 -4.91 4.54 45.88
C VAL A 400 -3.76 5.54 46.08
N ASP A 401 -3.04 5.42 47.21
CA ASP A 401 -1.79 6.14 47.49
C ASP A 401 -0.58 5.26 47.15
N LEU A 402 0.14 5.61 46.09
CA LEU A 402 1.32 4.87 45.64
C LEU A 402 2.56 5.10 46.54
N GLY A 403 2.47 6.04 47.49
CA GLY A 403 3.54 6.42 48.42
C GLY A 403 4.42 7.56 47.90
N THR A 404 4.87 7.47 46.65
CA THR A 404 5.68 8.49 45.94
C THR A 404 5.06 8.82 44.59
N ALA A 405 5.41 9.98 44.02
CA ALA A 405 5.01 10.29 42.64
C ALA A 405 5.78 9.38 41.67
N GLN A 406 5.05 8.73 40.78
CA GLN A 406 5.58 7.83 39.75
C GLN A 406 5.00 8.25 38.40
N ALA A 407 5.76 8.09 37.31
CA ALA A 407 5.21 8.23 35.95
C ALA A 407 4.34 7.01 35.66
N ILE A 408 3.08 7.22 35.31
CA ILE A 408 2.12 6.13 35.11
C ILE A 408 1.92 5.88 33.62
N GLY A 409 2.10 4.63 33.20
CA GLY A 409 1.86 4.17 31.84
C GLY A 409 0.38 3.84 31.68
N ASN A 410 -0.07 2.77 32.36
CA ASN A 410 -1.43 2.26 32.23
C ASN A 410 -2.10 2.02 33.59
N VAL A 411 -3.43 2.22 33.63
CA VAL A 411 -4.30 1.83 34.74
C VAL A 411 -5.33 0.83 34.24
N VAL A 412 -5.38 -0.36 34.84
CA VAL A 412 -6.32 -1.42 34.48
C VAL A 412 -7.40 -1.52 35.54
N VAL A 413 -8.66 -1.44 35.14
CA VAL A 413 -9.83 -1.48 36.02
C VAL A 413 -10.65 -2.73 35.73
N PHE A 414 -10.80 -3.59 36.73
CA PHE A 414 -11.65 -4.77 36.68
C PHE A 414 -13.06 -4.43 37.16
N ASN A 415 -14.02 -4.68 36.30
CA ASN A 415 -15.42 -4.34 36.51
C ASN A 415 -16.19 -5.51 37.14
N ARG A 416 -17.28 -5.20 37.84
CA ARG A 416 -18.18 -6.19 38.44
C ARG A 416 -18.98 -6.94 37.38
N GLN A 417 -19.04 -8.27 37.46
CA GLN A 417 -19.61 -9.14 36.43
C GLN A 417 -20.82 -9.98 36.89
N ASP A 418 -21.02 -10.19 38.19
CA ASP A 418 -22.18 -10.97 38.70
C ASP A 418 -23.52 -10.27 38.46
N CYS A 419 -23.50 -8.93 38.43
CA CYS A 419 -24.56 -8.06 37.93
C CYS A 419 -23.97 -6.67 37.74
N CYS A 420 -24.74 -5.78 37.13
CA CYS A 420 -24.57 -4.37 37.39
C CYS A 420 -23.29 -3.75 36.79
N SER A 421 -22.71 -4.40 35.77
CA SER A 421 -21.48 -3.97 35.07
C SER A 421 -21.64 -2.60 34.42
N GLU A 422 -22.86 -2.23 34.03
CA GLU A 422 -23.21 -0.96 33.43
C GLU A 422 -23.04 0.25 34.36
N ARG A 423 -22.90 0.03 35.68
CA ARG A 423 -22.77 1.12 36.66
C ARG A 423 -21.44 1.87 36.56
N LEU A 424 -20.43 1.24 35.96
CA LEU A 424 -19.13 1.87 35.74
C LEU A 424 -19.10 2.75 34.48
N ASN A 425 -20.19 2.81 33.69
CA ASN A 425 -20.25 3.64 32.49
C ASN A 425 -19.95 5.12 32.78
N ASN A 426 -19.10 5.72 31.95
CA ASN A 426 -18.68 7.12 32.00
C ASN A 426 -17.87 7.49 33.24
N PHE A 427 -17.07 6.58 33.79
CA PHE A 427 -16.13 6.91 34.87
C PHE A 427 -14.98 7.78 34.37
N GLN A 428 -14.36 8.50 35.30
CA GLN A 428 -13.24 9.39 35.06
C GLN A 428 -11.94 8.86 35.66
N CYS A 429 -10.92 8.74 34.82
CA CYS A 429 -9.54 8.42 35.16
C CYS A 429 -8.63 9.02 34.08
N GLY A 430 -8.12 10.25 34.30
CA GLY A 430 -7.38 11.01 33.28
C GLY A 430 -8.24 11.57 32.11
N GLY A 431 -9.45 11.05 31.91
CA GLY A 431 -10.45 11.43 30.91
C GLY A 431 -11.78 10.71 31.18
N ASN A 432 -12.79 10.85 30.31
CA ASN A 432 -14.06 10.13 30.41
C ASN A 432 -13.97 8.78 29.68
N HIS A 433 -14.35 7.69 30.34
CA HIS A 433 -14.30 6.33 29.78
C HIS A 433 -15.67 5.67 29.82
N ALA A 434 -16.14 5.16 28.68
CA ALA A 434 -17.37 4.39 28.59
C ALA A 434 -17.08 2.89 28.77
N VAL A 435 -18.05 2.15 29.31
CA VAL A 435 -17.94 0.70 29.46
C VAL A 435 -19.04 0.04 28.62
N THR A 436 -18.67 -0.91 27.78
CA THR A 436 -19.62 -1.73 27.03
C THR A 436 -20.18 -2.80 27.98
N GLY A 437 -21.49 -3.07 27.93
CA GLY A 437 -22.12 -4.00 28.86
C GLY A 437 -21.46 -5.39 28.82
N GLY A 438 -20.99 -5.89 29.98
CA GLY A 438 -20.30 -7.19 30.09
C GLY A 438 -18.78 -7.14 29.93
N GLN A 439 -18.18 -5.97 29.74
CA GLN A 439 -16.73 -5.82 29.71
C GLN A 439 -16.13 -6.08 31.11
N ALA A 440 -15.26 -7.09 31.20
CA ALA A 440 -14.61 -7.53 32.44
C ALA A 440 -13.45 -6.63 32.89
N GLU A 441 -12.71 -6.08 31.92
CA GLU A 441 -11.47 -5.34 32.14
C GLU A 441 -11.43 -4.11 31.22
N ILE A 442 -10.99 -2.97 31.77
CA ILE A 442 -10.84 -1.71 31.06
C ILE A 442 -9.41 -1.19 31.29
N THR A 443 -8.66 -0.97 30.21
CA THR A 443 -7.31 -0.40 30.27
C THR A 443 -7.34 1.07 29.89
N VAL A 444 -6.74 1.91 30.74
CA VAL A 444 -6.65 3.36 30.57
C VAL A 444 -5.18 3.74 30.40
N ASP A 445 -4.81 4.23 29.21
CA ASP A 445 -3.50 4.83 28.96
C ASP A 445 -3.41 6.22 29.63
N CYS A 446 -2.35 6.42 30.41
CA CYS A 446 -2.07 7.63 31.16
C CYS A 446 -0.94 8.47 30.53
N GLY A 447 -0.33 8.05 29.42
CA GLY A 447 0.64 8.84 28.66
C GLY A 447 1.87 9.29 29.47
N GLY A 448 2.27 8.56 30.51
CA GLY A 448 3.40 8.91 31.38
C GLY A 448 3.11 9.99 32.42
N LEU A 449 1.85 10.33 32.66
CA LEU A 449 1.47 11.32 33.68
C LEU A 449 2.04 10.94 35.05
N SER A 450 2.74 11.89 35.69
CA SER A 450 3.36 11.67 37.00
C SER A 450 2.43 12.02 38.16
N GLY A 451 2.21 11.07 39.05
CA GLY A 451 1.31 11.26 40.19
C GLY A 451 1.58 10.31 41.36
N ARG A 452 1.27 10.76 42.58
CA ARG A 452 1.29 9.92 43.80
C ARG A 452 -0.03 9.18 44.02
N TYR A 453 -1.13 9.74 43.51
CA TYR A 453 -2.47 9.20 43.69
C TYR A 453 -3.07 8.85 42.33
N VAL A 454 -3.62 7.65 42.22
CA VAL A 454 -4.50 7.26 41.11
C VAL A 454 -5.92 7.22 41.64
N GLY A 455 -6.84 7.89 40.93
CA GLY A 455 -8.23 8.04 41.34
C GLY A 455 -9.19 7.66 40.23
N ILE A 456 -10.30 7.05 40.63
CA ILE A 456 -11.45 6.75 39.79
C ILE A 456 -12.64 7.52 40.36
N LEU A 457 -13.26 8.35 39.53
CA LEU A 457 -14.42 9.17 39.88
C LEU A 457 -15.58 8.80 38.98
N LEU A 458 -16.77 8.57 39.53
CA LEU A 458 -17.97 8.34 38.73
C LEU A 458 -18.84 9.62 38.73
N PRO A 459 -19.05 10.28 37.59
CA PRO A 459 -19.89 11.49 37.52
C PRO A 459 -21.37 11.23 37.79
N SER A 460 -21.85 10.00 37.63
CA SER A 460 -23.24 9.66 37.92
C SER A 460 -23.52 9.53 39.43
N SER A 461 -24.74 9.84 39.87
CA SER A 461 -25.17 9.63 41.27
C SER A 461 -25.65 8.19 41.52
N GLN A 462 -24.75 7.23 41.26
CA GLN A 462 -24.97 5.79 41.40
C GLN A 462 -23.92 5.16 42.32
N TYR A 463 -23.87 3.83 42.40
CA TYR A 463 -22.89 3.09 43.19
C TYR A 463 -21.58 2.93 42.41
N LEU A 464 -20.44 3.22 43.03
CA LEU A 464 -19.14 2.83 42.48
C LEU A 464 -18.75 1.47 43.05
N SER A 465 -18.50 0.52 42.16
CA SER A 465 -17.96 -0.82 42.48
C SER A 465 -16.79 -1.10 41.55
N LEU A 466 -15.67 -1.50 42.13
CA LEU A 466 -14.42 -1.83 41.44
C LEU A 466 -13.92 -3.14 42.02
N CYS A 467 -13.61 -4.12 41.17
CA CYS A 467 -13.19 -5.46 41.61
C CYS A 467 -11.67 -5.57 41.74
N GLU A 468 -10.92 -4.87 40.90
CA GLU A 468 -9.47 -4.69 41.03
C GLU A 468 -9.08 -3.42 40.25
N VAL A 469 -8.05 -2.73 40.69
CA VAL A 469 -7.43 -1.58 40.02
C VAL A 469 -5.92 -1.77 40.06
N GLN A 470 -5.35 -2.06 38.90
CA GLN A 470 -3.92 -2.25 38.74
C GLN A 470 -3.29 -0.99 38.14
N VAL A 471 -2.15 -0.57 38.67
CA VAL A 471 -1.45 0.65 38.22
C VAL A 471 -0.04 0.28 37.81
N TYR A 472 0.35 0.63 36.59
CA TYR A 472 1.64 0.29 36.03
C TYR A 472 2.48 1.54 35.77
N GLU A 473 3.76 1.48 36.14
CA GLU A 473 4.72 2.54 35.81
C GLU A 473 4.84 2.70 34.30
N ALA A 474 5.05 3.92 33.84
CA ALA A 474 5.46 4.15 32.47
C ALA A 474 6.82 3.46 32.28
N PRO A 475 6.98 2.60 31.26
CA PRO A 475 8.26 1.94 31.04
C PRO A 475 9.35 3.03 30.93
N PRO A 476 10.52 2.86 31.57
CA PRO A 476 11.67 3.69 31.22
C PRO A 476 11.87 3.60 29.69
N PRO A 477 12.38 4.65 29.02
CA PRO A 477 12.57 4.69 27.58
C PRO A 477 13.47 3.56 27.00
N THR A 478 13.96 2.65 27.85
CA THR A 478 14.84 1.54 27.51
C THR A 478 14.24 0.15 27.83
N SER A 479 12.97 0.01 28.22
CA SER A 479 12.40 -1.31 28.58
C SER A 479 11.10 -1.70 27.86
N VAL A 480 10.99 -1.40 26.57
CA VAL A 480 9.94 -1.96 25.71
C VAL A 480 10.48 -3.26 25.11
N GLN A 481 9.90 -4.41 25.47
CA GLN A 481 10.23 -5.71 24.88
C GLN A 481 9.57 -5.85 23.50
N GLY A 482 9.87 -4.93 22.59
CA GLY A 482 9.60 -5.00 21.15
C GLY A 482 10.87 -5.14 20.30
N ARG A 483 12.05 -4.77 20.81
CA ARG A 483 13.40 -4.87 20.22
C ARG A 483 13.51 -4.62 18.69
N GLY A 484 12.62 -3.83 18.10
CA GLY A 484 12.56 -3.46 16.70
C GLY A 484 11.98 -4.54 15.77
N LEU A 485 11.01 -5.33 16.24
CA LEU A 485 10.31 -6.35 15.47
C LEU A 485 9.06 -5.79 14.75
N LEU A 486 8.66 -6.47 13.68
CA LEU A 486 7.33 -6.38 13.08
C LEU A 486 6.39 -7.37 13.75
N THR A 487 5.12 -6.98 13.92
CA THR A 487 4.04 -7.81 14.43
C THR A 487 3.88 -9.05 13.56
N SER A 488 3.72 -10.20 14.22
CA SER A 488 3.51 -11.47 13.55
C SER A 488 2.58 -12.34 14.38
N ARG A 489 2.01 -13.38 13.76
CA ARG A 489 1.25 -14.40 14.49
C ARG A 489 1.99 -15.74 14.47
N PRO A 490 1.92 -16.52 15.57
CA PRO A 490 2.46 -17.86 15.59
C PRO A 490 1.76 -18.73 14.53
N ASN A 491 2.49 -19.68 13.97
CA ASN A 491 1.88 -20.64 13.06
C ASN A 491 0.86 -21.51 13.86
N PRO A 492 -0.42 -21.54 13.46
CA PRO A 492 -1.48 -22.17 14.24
C PRO A 492 -1.38 -23.71 14.28
N ALA A 493 -0.70 -24.34 13.32
CA ALA A 493 -0.56 -25.79 13.27
C ALA A 493 0.65 -26.32 14.05
N ASP A 494 1.74 -25.56 14.12
CA ASP A 494 2.96 -25.95 14.83
C ASP A 494 3.73 -24.73 15.35
N ALA A 495 3.86 -24.63 16.67
CA ALA A 495 4.61 -23.56 17.33
C ALA A 495 6.12 -23.56 17.00
N ASN A 496 6.65 -24.64 16.40
CA ASN A 496 8.04 -24.70 15.94
C ASN A 496 8.24 -24.17 14.50
N LYS A 497 7.15 -23.99 13.75
CA LYS A 497 7.20 -23.36 12.42
C LYS A 497 7.38 -21.85 12.54
N LYS A 498 7.93 -21.25 11.49
CA LYS A 498 8.14 -19.80 11.43
C LYS A 498 6.82 -19.03 11.40
N GLU A 499 6.90 -17.82 11.93
CA GLU A 499 5.82 -16.85 12.06
C GLU A 499 5.11 -16.53 10.73
N LEU A 500 3.84 -16.14 10.80
CA LEU A 500 3.02 -15.67 9.69
C LEU A 500 2.75 -14.17 9.82
N LEU A 501 2.35 -13.54 8.72
CA LEU A 501 1.87 -12.14 8.72
C LEU A 501 0.77 -11.94 9.76
N PRO A 502 0.69 -10.77 10.42
CA PRO A 502 -0.39 -10.45 11.35
C PRO A 502 -1.76 -10.54 10.67
N GLY A 503 -2.81 -10.80 11.44
CA GLY A 503 -4.19 -10.82 10.95
C GLY A 503 -4.90 -9.51 11.23
N ASN A 504 -5.91 -9.18 10.43
CA ASN A 504 -6.82 -8.05 10.73
C ASN A 504 -7.57 -8.29 12.05
N THR A 505 -7.87 -7.23 12.79
CA THR A 505 -8.68 -7.31 14.02
C THR A 505 -10.18 -7.45 13.68
N GLU A 506 -10.92 -8.20 14.51
CA GLU A 506 -12.32 -8.64 14.25
C GLU A 506 -13.33 -7.52 13.93
N GLU A 507 -13.06 -6.24 14.19
CA GLU A 507 -13.95 -5.12 13.85
C GLU A 507 -13.81 -4.61 12.40
N GLU A 508 -12.78 -5.04 11.67
CA GLU A 508 -12.48 -4.61 10.29
C GLU A 508 -12.62 -5.72 9.24
N ASP A 509 -12.92 -6.97 9.64
CA ASP A 509 -12.69 -8.14 8.78
C ASP A 509 -13.88 -8.57 7.89
N PHE A 510 -14.63 -7.61 7.33
CA PHE A 510 -15.81 -7.87 6.45
C PHE A 510 -15.50 -8.62 5.12
N LEU A 511 -14.24 -9.02 4.89
CA LEU A 511 -13.67 -9.48 3.62
C LEU A 511 -13.28 -10.95 3.64
N CYS A 512 -12.87 -11.40 4.82
CA CYS A 512 -12.54 -12.78 5.14
C CYS A 512 -13.62 -13.40 6.06
N ASP A 513 -14.78 -12.75 6.25
CA ASP A 513 -15.89 -13.16 7.14
C ASP A 513 -16.33 -14.63 7.01
N ASP A 514 -16.22 -15.24 5.82
CA ASP A 514 -16.53 -16.67 5.60
C ASP A 514 -15.50 -17.59 6.29
N PHE A 515 -14.35 -17.06 6.69
CA PHE A 515 -13.28 -17.72 7.44
C PHE A 515 -13.32 -17.25 8.90
N THR A 516 -13.97 -18.04 9.77
CA THR A 516 -14.05 -17.75 11.21
C THR A 516 -12.86 -18.34 11.99
N GLY A 517 -12.44 -17.68 13.08
CA GLY A 517 -11.38 -18.17 13.98
C GLY A 517 -9.97 -17.75 13.56
N ASN A 518 -9.00 -18.68 13.50
CA ASN A 518 -7.57 -18.39 13.28
C ASN A 518 -7.19 -18.05 11.82
N MET A 519 -8.14 -18.01 10.87
CA MET A 519 -7.90 -17.89 9.43
C MET A 519 -8.29 -16.50 8.89
N THR A 520 -7.72 -15.44 9.44
CA THR A 520 -7.99 -14.06 8.98
C THR A 520 -7.04 -13.61 7.87
N CYS A 521 -7.50 -12.64 7.07
CA CYS A 521 -6.72 -11.93 6.06
C CYS A 521 -5.40 -11.39 6.66
N SER A 522 -4.31 -11.41 5.88
CA SER A 522 -3.00 -10.95 6.35
C SER A 522 -2.86 -9.43 6.23
N GLN A 523 -2.13 -8.81 7.15
CA GLN A 523 -1.77 -7.39 7.10
C GLN A 523 -0.27 -7.23 6.78
N ALA A 524 0.07 -6.21 5.99
CA ALA A 524 1.42 -5.82 5.62
C ALA A 524 1.47 -4.33 5.25
N GLY A 525 2.66 -3.83 4.86
CA GLY A 525 2.84 -2.45 4.41
C GLY A 525 2.14 -2.07 3.10
N ASP A 526 1.74 -3.05 2.29
CA ASP A 526 0.89 -2.83 1.12
C ASP A 526 -0.44 -3.57 1.29
N ILE A 527 -1.52 -2.85 0.99
CA ILE A 527 -2.89 -3.33 1.16
C ILE A 527 -3.21 -4.53 0.27
N ARG A 528 -2.56 -4.70 -0.89
CA ARG A 528 -2.84 -5.78 -1.84
C ARG A 528 -2.20 -7.12 -1.45
N VAL A 529 -1.61 -7.24 -0.25
CA VAL A 529 -0.93 -8.45 0.26
C VAL A 529 -1.75 -9.75 0.11
N ASN A 530 -3.08 -9.67 0.18
CA ASN A 530 -3.97 -10.82 0.07
C ASN A 530 -4.45 -11.12 -1.36
N GLU A 531 -4.00 -10.36 -2.37
CA GLU A 531 -4.48 -10.52 -3.75
C GLU A 531 -4.34 -11.96 -4.23
N GLN A 532 -3.21 -12.61 -3.98
CA GLN A 532 -3.03 -14.03 -4.25
C GLN A 532 -1.96 -14.68 -3.34
N PRO A 533 -1.99 -16.02 -3.12
CA PRO A 533 -1.21 -16.66 -2.07
C PRO A 533 0.32 -16.62 -2.25
N GLY A 534 0.81 -16.59 -3.49
CA GLY A 534 2.22 -16.37 -3.80
C GLY A 534 2.72 -15.00 -3.35
N LEU A 535 1.91 -13.95 -3.49
CA LEU A 535 2.22 -12.60 -3.03
C LEU A 535 2.25 -12.56 -1.50
N THR A 536 1.22 -13.10 -0.84
CA THR A 536 1.18 -13.20 0.63
C THR A 536 2.39 -13.99 1.17
N SER A 537 2.84 -15.02 0.44
CA SER A 537 4.04 -15.80 0.79
C SER A 537 5.33 -14.97 0.67
N MET A 538 5.44 -14.07 -0.32
CA MET A 538 6.56 -13.13 -0.42
C MET A 538 6.56 -12.10 0.71
N HIS A 539 5.41 -11.50 1.04
CA HIS A 539 5.33 -10.60 2.21
C HIS A 539 5.71 -11.35 3.51
N THR A 540 5.26 -12.60 3.66
CA THR A 540 5.61 -13.43 4.82
C THR A 540 7.13 -13.67 4.92
N VAL A 541 7.82 -13.93 3.81
CA VAL A 541 9.27 -14.18 3.87
C VAL A 541 10.08 -12.92 4.21
N PHE A 542 9.62 -11.74 3.77
CA PHE A 542 10.28 -10.47 4.09
C PHE A 542 9.97 -9.97 5.52
N LEU A 543 8.78 -10.23 6.06
CA LEU A 543 8.50 -10.11 7.49
C LEU A 543 9.50 -10.94 8.32
N ARG A 544 9.65 -12.22 7.96
CA ARG A 544 10.56 -13.13 8.64
C ARG A 544 12.02 -12.66 8.55
N GLU A 545 12.44 -12.15 7.39
CA GLU A 545 13.79 -11.62 7.22
C GLU A 545 14.05 -10.39 8.09
N HIS A 546 13.07 -9.47 8.18
CA HIS A 546 13.15 -8.36 9.13
C HIS A 546 13.31 -8.88 10.56
N ASN A 547 12.38 -9.70 11.04
CA ASN A 547 12.40 -10.19 12.42
C ASN A 547 13.66 -11.02 12.72
N ARG A 548 14.22 -11.73 11.74
CA ARG A 548 15.50 -12.44 11.87
C ARG A 548 16.66 -11.46 12.08
N ILE A 549 16.77 -10.41 11.25
CA ILE A 549 17.85 -9.42 11.34
C ILE A 549 17.72 -8.59 12.63
N ALA A 550 16.52 -8.13 12.97
CA ALA A 550 16.25 -7.35 14.19
C ALA A 550 16.65 -8.11 15.47
N ARG A 551 16.29 -9.40 15.57
CA ARG A 551 16.72 -10.27 16.69
C ARG A 551 18.25 -10.35 16.82
N TRP A 552 18.97 -10.42 15.70
CA TRP A 552 20.43 -10.43 15.69
C TRP A 552 21.02 -9.09 16.08
N LEU A 553 20.53 -7.98 15.52
CA LEU A 553 21.03 -6.63 15.81
C LEU A 553 20.78 -6.23 17.27
N SER A 554 19.60 -6.54 17.82
CA SER A 554 19.31 -6.31 19.24
C SER A 554 20.22 -7.11 20.17
N GLY A 555 20.63 -8.33 19.77
CA GLY A 555 21.60 -9.12 20.51
C GLY A 555 23.04 -8.59 20.41
N LEU A 556 23.42 -8.09 19.23
CA LEU A 556 24.75 -7.57 18.93
C LEU A 556 24.99 -6.19 19.55
N ASN A 557 23.95 -5.35 19.58
CA ASN A 557 23.97 -3.99 20.09
C ASN A 557 22.94 -3.83 21.24
N PRO A 558 23.19 -4.36 22.45
CA PRO A 558 22.23 -4.30 23.56
C PRO A 558 21.89 -2.88 24.05
N HIS A 559 22.62 -1.87 23.58
CA HIS A 559 22.43 -0.47 23.91
C HIS A 559 21.49 0.26 22.94
N TRP A 560 21.16 -0.34 21.79
CA TRP A 560 20.17 0.20 20.86
C TRP A 560 18.76 0.05 21.43
N ASP A 561 17.95 1.09 21.29
CA ASP A 561 16.53 1.04 21.60
C ASP A 561 15.72 0.38 20.46
N ASP A 562 14.42 0.24 20.68
CA ASP A 562 13.47 -0.38 19.75
C ASP A 562 13.48 0.29 18.37
N ASP A 563 13.41 1.62 18.35
CA ASP A 563 13.39 2.42 17.11
C ASP A 563 14.70 2.28 16.34
N ARG A 564 15.86 2.32 17.01
CA ARG A 564 17.15 2.13 16.36
C ARG A 564 17.26 0.75 15.70
N VAL A 565 16.86 -0.31 16.40
CA VAL A 565 16.89 -1.66 15.81
C VAL A 565 15.92 -1.75 14.63
N PHE A 566 14.71 -1.22 14.77
CA PHE A 566 13.70 -1.25 13.71
C PHE A 566 14.18 -0.53 12.45
N TYR A 567 14.57 0.75 12.56
CA TYR A 567 14.93 1.56 11.39
C TYR A 567 16.24 1.11 10.75
N GLU A 568 17.21 0.59 11.51
CA GLU A 568 18.42 -0.02 10.93
C GLU A 568 18.08 -1.33 10.20
N THR A 569 17.17 -2.15 10.76
CA THR A 569 16.68 -3.36 10.08
C THR A 569 15.92 -3.02 8.80
N ARG A 570 15.01 -2.03 8.84
CA ARG A 570 14.29 -1.51 7.67
C ARG A 570 15.24 -1.06 6.57
N LYS A 571 16.29 -0.32 6.95
CA LYS A 571 17.35 0.13 6.04
C LYS A 571 18.10 -1.03 5.38
N ILE A 572 18.44 -2.07 6.14
CA ILE A 572 19.06 -3.29 5.60
C ILE A 572 18.12 -3.99 4.62
N VAL A 573 16.86 -4.23 5.00
CA VAL A 573 15.88 -4.93 4.14
C VAL A 573 15.61 -4.16 2.85
N GLY A 574 15.46 -2.84 2.90
CA GLY A 574 15.36 -2.00 1.70
C GLY A 574 16.61 -2.14 0.82
N ALA A 575 17.81 -2.21 1.40
CA ALA A 575 19.05 -2.48 0.66
C ALA A 575 19.06 -3.89 0.03
N LEU A 576 18.53 -4.90 0.71
CA LEU A 576 18.40 -6.25 0.17
C LEU A 576 17.45 -6.27 -1.04
N MET A 577 16.30 -5.60 -0.95
CA MET A 577 15.35 -5.50 -2.07
C MET A 577 15.96 -4.78 -3.27
N GLN A 578 16.74 -3.71 -3.05
CA GLN A 578 17.52 -3.09 -4.12
C GLN A 578 18.56 -4.05 -4.71
N GLN A 579 19.36 -4.72 -3.87
CA GLN A 579 20.38 -5.67 -4.33
C GLN A 579 19.76 -6.78 -5.19
N ILE A 580 18.64 -7.38 -4.77
CA ILE A 580 17.93 -8.43 -5.52
C ILE A 580 17.35 -7.85 -6.82
N THR A 581 16.72 -6.66 -6.75
CA THR A 581 16.10 -6.02 -7.91
C THR A 581 17.10 -5.71 -9.03
N TYR A 582 18.18 -4.98 -8.71
CA TYR A 582 19.15 -4.56 -9.72
C TYR A 582 20.20 -5.62 -10.03
N GLY A 583 20.51 -6.51 -9.07
CA GLY A 583 21.55 -7.53 -9.17
C GLY A 583 21.07 -8.84 -9.78
N GLU A 584 19.81 -9.23 -9.54
CA GLU A 584 19.28 -10.52 -9.97
C GLU A 584 18.08 -10.37 -10.92
N PHE A 585 17.05 -9.60 -10.55
CA PHE A 585 15.79 -9.54 -11.29
C PHE A 585 15.86 -8.78 -12.62
N LEU A 586 16.28 -7.50 -12.61
CA LEU A 586 16.31 -6.66 -13.81
C LEU A 586 17.17 -7.21 -14.96
N PRO A 587 18.32 -7.87 -14.73
CA PRO A 587 19.05 -8.57 -15.79
C PRO A 587 18.20 -9.56 -16.59
N HIS A 588 17.27 -10.27 -15.95
CA HIS A 588 16.38 -11.24 -16.61
C HIS A 588 15.24 -10.58 -17.38
N VAL A 589 14.78 -9.41 -16.91
CA VAL A 589 13.69 -8.66 -17.55
C VAL A 589 14.19 -7.80 -18.73
N LEU A 590 15.30 -7.09 -18.54
CA LEU A 590 15.81 -6.09 -19.48
C LEU A 590 16.88 -6.65 -20.42
N GLY A 591 17.61 -7.65 -19.97
CA GLY A 591 18.79 -8.16 -20.65
C GLY A 591 20.01 -7.22 -20.57
N PRO A 592 21.20 -7.74 -20.91
CA PRO A 592 22.48 -7.06 -20.68
C PRO A 592 22.64 -5.74 -21.46
N ALA A 593 22.04 -5.63 -22.64
CA ALA A 593 22.12 -4.43 -23.47
C ALA A 593 21.44 -3.23 -22.81
N ALA A 594 20.23 -3.42 -22.27
CA ALA A 594 19.50 -2.36 -21.57
C ALA A 594 20.12 -2.07 -20.20
N MET A 595 20.54 -3.10 -19.45
CA MET A 595 21.26 -2.91 -18.18
C MET A 595 22.52 -2.05 -18.33
N THR A 596 23.23 -2.18 -19.46
CA THR A 596 24.40 -1.36 -19.80
C THR A 596 23.97 0.05 -20.22
N ARG A 597 23.01 0.16 -21.13
CA ARG A 597 22.54 1.45 -21.69
C ARG A 597 22.01 2.41 -20.62
N PHE A 598 21.30 1.89 -19.62
CA PHE A 598 20.69 2.70 -18.56
C PHE A 598 21.49 2.70 -17.26
N HIS A 599 22.74 2.22 -17.27
CA HIS A 599 23.64 2.22 -16.11
C HIS A 599 23.04 1.55 -14.84
N LEU A 600 22.23 0.50 -15.05
CA LEU A 600 21.53 -0.20 -13.97
C LEU A 600 22.39 -1.24 -13.27
N THR A 601 23.46 -1.70 -13.92
CA THR A 601 24.40 -2.69 -13.36
C THR A 601 24.98 -2.19 -12.02
N LEU A 602 24.96 -3.05 -11.00
CA LEU A 602 25.51 -2.72 -9.68
C LEU A 602 27.04 -2.74 -9.71
N ALA A 603 27.65 -1.76 -9.04
CA ALA A 603 29.09 -1.74 -8.82
C ALA A 603 29.48 -2.93 -7.93
N GLN A 604 30.53 -3.66 -8.31
CA GLN A 604 31.00 -4.85 -7.60
C GLN A 604 31.81 -4.53 -6.34
N SER A 605 32.31 -3.30 -6.21
CA SER A 605 33.05 -2.82 -5.04
C SER A 605 32.89 -1.30 -4.90
N GLY A 606 33.28 -0.75 -3.75
CA GLY A 606 33.18 0.68 -3.46
C GLY A 606 31.73 1.17 -3.35
N PHE A 607 31.55 2.49 -3.35
CA PHE A 607 30.25 3.14 -3.30
C PHE A 607 29.82 3.61 -4.68
N PHE A 608 28.51 3.63 -4.92
CA PHE A 608 27.95 4.37 -6.04
C PHE A 608 27.98 5.87 -5.69
N SER A 609 28.53 6.70 -6.58
CA SER A 609 28.65 8.16 -6.39
C SER A 609 27.81 8.97 -7.38
N GLY A 610 26.92 8.32 -8.14
CA GLY A 610 26.12 8.95 -9.20
C GLY A 610 24.73 9.39 -8.75
N TYR A 611 24.55 9.80 -7.49
CA TYR A 611 23.31 10.45 -7.07
C TYR A 611 23.26 11.85 -7.69
N GLU A 612 22.20 12.15 -8.42
CA GLU A 612 21.99 13.42 -9.10
C GLU A 612 20.73 14.12 -8.52
N PRO A 613 20.87 15.22 -7.77
CA PRO A 613 19.73 15.88 -7.10
C PRO A 613 18.74 16.55 -8.08
N HIS A 614 19.09 16.70 -9.35
CA HIS A 614 18.20 17.27 -10.37
C HIS A 614 17.34 16.20 -11.07
N VAL A 615 17.53 14.93 -10.73
CA VAL A 615 16.73 13.83 -11.25
C VAL A 615 15.44 13.71 -10.45
N ASN A 616 14.30 13.84 -11.13
CA ASN A 616 13.00 13.53 -10.56
C ASN A 616 12.80 11.99 -10.48
N PRO A 617 12.67 11.40 -9.28
CA PRO A 617 12.47 9.98 -9.07
C PRO A 617 11.00 9.54 -9.11
N THR A 618 10.04 10.47 -9.24
CA THR A 618 8.61 10.13 -9.31
C THR A 618 8.32 9.23 -10.50
N ILE A 619 7.67 8.10 -10.25
CA ILE A 619 7.25 7.13 -11.27
C ILE A 619 6.38 7.80 -12.33
N SER A 620 6.57 7.45 -13.59
CA SER A 620 5.72 7.95 -14.66
C SER A 620 4.38 7.21 -14.72
N ASN A 621 3.35 7.92 -15.20
CA ASN A 621 2.03 7.35 -15.35
C ASN A 621 2.04 6.15 -16.31
N VAL A 622 2.84 6.22 -17.38
CA VAL A 622 2.95 5.13 -18.37
C VAL A 622 3.62 3.90 -17.77
N PHE A 623 4.56 4.05 -16.83
CA PHE A 623 5.14 2.92 -16.11
C PHE A 623 4.09 2.23 -15.23
N ALA A 624 3.40 2.99 -14.37
CA ALA A 624 2.45 2.47 -13.38
C ALA A 624 1.18 1.85 -13.99
N THR A 625 0.69 2.45 -15.07
CA THR A 625 -0.59 2.06 -15.69
C THR A 625 -0.42 1.08 -16.84
N ALA A 626 0.77 1.04 -17.47
CA ALA A 626 0.98 0.25 -18.67
C ALA A 626 2.26 -0.60 -18.69
N ALA A 627 3.45 0.01 -18.68
CA ALA A 627 4.68 -0.71 -19.03
C ALA A 627 5.03 -1.83 -18.02
N TYR A 628 4.85 -1.59 -16.72
CA TYR A 628 5.22 -2.57 -15.69
C TYR A 628 4.20 -3.71 -15.52
N ARG A 629 3.04 -3.61 -16.19
CA ARG A 629 1.99 -4.65 -16.23
C ARG A 629 2.35 -5.83 -17.13
N PHE A 630 3.53 -5.84 -17.75
CA PHE A 630 4.04 -6.97 -18.54
C PHE A 630 4.03 -8.29 -17.74
N GLY A 631 4.18 -8.21 -16.41
CA GLY A 631 4.12 -9.35 -15.50
C GLY A 631 2.86 -10.20 -15.63
N HIS A 632 1.73 -9.62 -16.06
CA HIS A 632 0.48 -10.36 -16.25
C HIS A 632 0.53 -11.41 -17.37
N SER A 633 1.39 -11.22 -18.37
CA SER A 633 1.66 -12.26 -19.39
C SER A 633 2.43 -13.46 -18.83
N LEU A 634 3.14 -13.27 -17.71
CA LEU A 634 3.99 -14.30 -17.10
C LEU A 634 3.22 -15.23 -16.15
N VAL A 635 1.99 -14.87 -15.80
CA VAL A 635 1.19 -15.55 -14.76
C VAL A 635 0.76 -16.94 -15.21
N GLN A 636 0.92 -17.92 -14.33
CA GLN A 636 0.37 -19.27 -14.51
C GLN A 636 -1.05 -19.41 -13.94
N ASN A 637 -1.90 -20.19 -14.62
CA ASN A 637 -3.24 -20.55 -14.12
C ASN A 637 -3.23 -21.50 -12.91
N VAL A 638 -2.10 -22.14 -12.66
CA VAL A 638 -1.91 -23.16 -11.65
C VAL A 638 -0.62 -22.84 -10.93
N LEU A 639 -0.66 -22.80 -9.60
CA LEU A 639 0.51 -22.59 -8.76
C LEU A 639 0.92 -23.91 -8.13
N ASP A 640 2.19 -24.26 -8.32
CA ASP A 640 2.77 -25.46 -7.73
C ASP A 640 3.12 -25.27 -6.26
N ARG A 641 3.01 -26.36 -5.51
CA ARG A 641 3.58 -26.48 -4.16
C ARG A 641 4.60 -27.60 -4.16
N TYR A 642 5.73 -27.37 -3.52
CA TYR A 642 6.75 -28.40 -3.30
C TYR A 642 7.04 -28.60 -1.82
N ASP A 643 7.39 -29.83 -1.45
CA ASP A 643 7.99 -30.18 -0.17
C ASP A 643 9.48 -29.76 -0.13
N PRO A 644 10.16 -29.84 1.03
CA PRO A 644 11.55 -29.41 1.16
C PRO A 644 12.53 -30.07 0.17
N ASP A 645 12.24 -31.29 -0.25
CA ASP A 645 13.10 -32.07 -1.15
C ASP A 645 12.77 -31.86 -2.64
N PHE A 646 11.78 -31.02 -2.96
CA PHE A 646 11.27 -30.79 -4.31
C PHE A 646 10.84 -32.09 -5.01
N ASN A 647 10.26 -33.03 -4.25
CA ASN A 647 9.81 -34.30 -4.79
C ASN A 647 8.59 -34.09 -5.70
N GLN A 648 8.72 -34.46 -6.98
CA GLN A 648 7.62 -34.35 -7.93
C GLN A 648 6.39 -35.19 -7.53
N GLY A 649 6.58 -36.30 -6.80
CA GLY A 649 5.48 -37.14 -6.32
C GLY A 649 4.63 -36.50 -5.24
N SER A 650 5.15 -35.48 -4.55
CA SER A 650 4.46 -34.71 -3.50
C SER A 650 3.84 -33.41 -4.02
N ARG A 651 3.95 -33.14 -5.32
CA ARG A 651 3.46 -31.90 -5.94
C ARG A 651 1.94 -31.82 -5.79
N CYS A 652 1.45 -30.82 -5.06
CA CYS A 652 0.02 -30.55 -4.92
C CYS A 652 -0.32 -29.14 -5.38
N PRO A 653 -0.61 -28.95 -6.68
CA PRO A 653 -0.88 -27.64 -7.23
C PRO A 653 -2.31 -27.16 -6.92
N PHE A 654 -2.52 -25.85 -6.92
CA PHE A 654 -3.85 -25.24 -6.84
C PHE A 654 -4.08 -24.28 -8.01
N LYS A 655 -5.35 -24.03 -8.35
CA LYS A 655 -5.72 -23.11 -9.43
C LYS A 655 -5.71 -21.69 -8.89
N LEU A 656 -5.04 -20.78 -9.60
CA LEU A 656 -4.93 -19.37 -9.22
C LEU A 656 -6.31 -18.72 -9.04
N ALA A 657 -7.27 -19.04 -9.91
CA ALA A 657 -8.64 -18.52 -9.84
C ALA A 657 -9.36 -18.77 -8.50
N PHE A 658 -8.91 -19.74 -7.70
CA PHE A 658 -9.48 -20.02 -6.37
C PHE A 658 -8.59 -19.56 -5.22
N GLY A 659 -7.43 -18.99 -5.53
CA GLY A 659 -6.48 -18.46 -4.57
C GLY A 659 -6.67 -16.97 -4.29
N PHE A 660 -7.35 -16.24 -5.18
CA PHE A 660 -7.50 -14.79 -5.00
C PHE A 660 -8.26 -14.46 -3.72
N PHE A 661 -7.68 -13.60 -2.88
CA PHE A 661 -8.24 -13.21 -1.57
C PHE A 661 -8.60 -14.39 -0.65
N ASN A 662 -8.02 -15.58 -0.90
CA ASN A 662 -8.35 -16.79 -0.17
C ASN A 662 -7.19 -17.16 0.79
N PRO A 663 -7.30 -16.84 2.09
CA PRO A 663 -6.25 -17.11 3.05
C PRO A 663 -6.02 -18.61 3.30
N SER A 664 -6.97 -19.49 2.96
CA SER A 664 -6.86 -20.93 3.21
C SER A 664 -5.58 -21.54 2.65
N GLN A 665 -5.09 -21.02 1.52
CA GLN A 665 -3.88 -21.54 0.89
C GLN A 665 -2.62 -21.26 1.73
N ILE A 666 -2.60 -20.19 2.52
CA ILE A 666 -1.50 -19.82 3.42
C ILE A 666 -1.53 -20.65 4.70
N PHE A 667 -2.73 -20.91 5.24
CA PHE A 667 -2.93 -21.68 6.45
C PHE A 667 -2.96 -23.20 6.24
N ASP A 668 -2.93 -23.68 5.00
CA ASP A 668 -2.85 -25.10 4.70
C ASP A 668 -1.45 -25.67 5.00
N ASP A 669 -1.19 -25.83 6.29
CA ASP A 669 0.06 -26.35 6.83
C ASP A 669 0.30 -27.82 6.52
N ALA A 670 -0.76 -28.60 6.27
CA ALA A 670 -0.65 -29.98 5.78
C ALA A 670 0.01 -30.00 4.40
N GLN A 671 -0.23 -28.97 3.60
CA GLN A 671 0.39 -28.76 2.29
C GLN A 671 1.60 -27.82 2.35
N GLY A 672 2.13 -27.53 3.54
CA GLY A 672 3.36 -26.76 3.76
C GLY A 672 3.20 -25.24 3.70
N GLY A 673 1.98 -24.72 3.75
CA GLY A 673 1.68 -23.29 3.91
C GLY A 673 2.40 -22.38 2.89
N PRO A 674 2.89 -21.19 3.29
CA PRO A 674 3.59 -20.28 2.39
C PRO A 674 4.92 -20.84 1.86
N ASP A 675 5.59 -21.70 2.63
CA ASP A 675 6.92 -22.21 2.28
C ASP A 675 6.87 -23.16 1.08
N SER A 676 5.82 -23.97 0.97
CA SER A 676 5.64 -24.84 -0.19
C SER A 676 5.30 -24.07 -1.45
N ILE A 677 4.59 -22.95 -1.33
CA ILE A 677 4.28 -22.03 -2.42
C ILE A 677 5.55 -21.33 -2.89
N LEU A 678 6.39 -20.82 -1.98
CA LEU A 678 7.69 -20.23 -2.32
C LEU A 678 8.58 -21.21 -3.06
N ARG A 679 8.67 -22.47 -2.59
CA ARG A 679 9.39 -23.53 -3.33
C ARG A 679 8.79 -23.76 -4.72
N GLY A 680 7.45 -23.77 -4.82
CA GLY A 680 6.69 -23.69 -6.08
C GLY A 680 7.22 -22.66 -7.05
N LEU A 681 7.27 -21.41 -6.60
CA LEU A 681 7.69 -20.26 -7.41
C LEU A 681 9.14 -20.36 -7.89
N THR A 682 10.03 -20.96 -7.10
CA THR A 682 11.42 -21.21 -7.50
C THR A 682 11.58 -22.38 -8.48
N ALA A 683 10.61 -23.27 -8.62
CA ALA A 683 10.75 -24.49 -9.43
C ALA A 683 9.89 -24.46 -10.69
N GLN A 684 8.70 -23.90 -10.61
CA GLN A 684 7.76 -23.81 -11.71
C GLN A 684 8.24 -22.76 -12.72
N PRO A 685 8.12 -22.97 -14.04
CA PRO A 685 8.34 -21.91 -15.03
C PRO A 685 7.18 -20.92 -15.08
N HIS A 686 7.46 -19.65 -15.38
CA HIS A 686 6.43 -18.68 -15.72
C HIS A 686 5.92 -18.89 -17.17
N GLN A 687 4.79 -18.27 -17.55
CA GLN A 687 4.34 -18.19 -18.95
C GLN A 687 5.23 -17.24 -19.76
N ASP A 688 5.41 -17.47 -21.05
CA ASP A 688 6.30 -16.64 -21.88
C ASP A 688 5.89 -15.16 -21.86
N PHE A 689 6.89 -14.29 -21.98
CA PHE A 689 6.64 -12.86 -22.17
C PHE A 689 6.15 -12.62 -23.61
N ASP A 690 4.84 -12.56 -23.79
CA ASP A 690 4.20 -12.30 -25.07
C ASP A 690 2.81 -11.65 -24.93
N ARG A 691 2.01 -11.70 -25.98
CA ARG A 691 0.67 -11.10 -26.01
C ARG A 691 -0.41 -12.01 -25.40
N PHE A 692 -0.09 -13.24 -25.01
CA PHE A 692 -1.07 -14.20 -24.50
C PHE A 692 -1.23 -14.03 -23.00
N MET A 693 -2.44 -14.30 -22.52
CA MET A 693 -2.76 -14.21 -21.11
C MET A 693 -3.65 -15.37 -20.72
N VAL A 694 -3.40 -15.90 -19.53
CA VAL A 694 -4.12 -17.07 -19.05
C VAL A 694 -5.57 -16.73 -18.69
N SER A 695 -6.49 -17.66 -18.94
CA SER A 695 -7.92 -17.47 -18.68
C SER A 695 -8.28 -17.22 -17.21
N GLY A 696 -7.39 -17.54 -16.27
CA GLY A 696 -7.54 -17.17 -14.86
C GLY A 696 -7.58 -15.66 -14.66
N LEU A 697 -6.90 -14.88 -15.49
CA LEU A 697 -6.91 -13.41 -15.45
C LEU A 697 -7.95 -12.82 -16.42
N THR A 698 -8.07 -13.35 -17.64
CA THR A 698 -8.94 -12.74 -18.66
C THR A 698 -10.41 -13.12 -18.56
N LYS A 699 -10.75 -14.15 -17.78
CA LYS A 699 -12.11 -14.69 -17.67
C LYS A 699 -12.60 -15.00 -16.25
N ARG A 700 -11.68 -15.19 -15.31
CA ARG A 700 -11.97 -15.72 -13.96
C ARG A 700 -11.22 -14.96 -12.86
N LEU A 701 -10.81 -13.73 -13.13
CA LEU A 701 -10.21 -12.88 -12.12
C LEU A 701 -11.26 -12.70 -11.01
N PHE A 702 -10.90 -13.04 -9.77
CA PHE A 702 -11.79 -12.98 -8.60
C PHE A 702 -13.07 -13.83 -8.71
N ALA A 703 -13.03 -14.95 -9.43
CA ALA A 703 -14.18 -15.86 -9.49
C ALA A 703 -14.40 -16.60 -8.15
N ASP A 704 -15.66 -16.69 -7.72
CA ASP A 704 -16.03 -17.41 -6.50
C ASP A 704 -15.71 -18.93 -6.61
N PRO A 705 -15.35 -19.59 -5.48
CA PRO A 705 -15.14 -21.02 -5.46
C PRO A 705 -16.44 -21.79 -5.76
N PRO A 706 -16.37 -22.99 -6.38
CA PRO A 706 -17.56 -23.78 -6.68
C PRO A 706 -18.22 -24.26 -5.37
N GLY A 707 -19.48 -23.88 -5.15
CA GLY A 707 -20.29 -24.38 -4.03
C GLY A 707 -20.40 -23.48 -2.81
N GLY A 708 -20.04 -22.19 -2.90
CA GLY A 708 -20.43 -21.19 -1.89
C GLY A 708 -21.95 -21.08 -1.75
N ASP A 709 -22.42 -20.83 -0.53
CA ASP A 709 -23.75 -21.22 -0.05
C ASP A 709 -24.92 -20.90 -0.98
N GLN A 710 -25.64 -21.98 -1.33
CA GLN A 710 -26.97 -21.96 -1.90
C GLN A 710 -27.99 -21.81 -0.76
N GLU A 711 -28.29 -20.58 -0.35
CA GLU A 711 -29.54 -20.27 0.34
C GLU A 711 -30.16 -18.99 -0.24
N ASP A 712 -30.62 -19.07 -1.48
CA ASP A 712 -31.70 -18.18 -1.94
C ASP A 712 -32.55 -18.93 -2.98
N GLU A 713 -33.83 -19.12 -2.66
CA GLU A 713 -34.82 -19.92 -3.41
C GLU A 713 -35.26 -19.29 -4.75
N SER A 714 -34.31 -18.92 -5.62
CA SER A 714 -34.60 -18.43 -6.98
C SER A 714 -33.70 -19.02 -8.06
N GLY A 715 -33.54 -20.34 -8.04
CA GLY A 715 -33.00 -21.11 -9.18
C GLY A 715 -31.51 -20.90 -9.48
N PRO A 716 -30.89 -21.79 -10.28
CA PRO A 716 -29.49 -21.65 -10.65
C PRO A 716 -29.40 -20.56 -11.73
N ASP A 717 -28.99 -19.35 -11.35
CA ASP A 717 -28.60 -18.34 -12.32
C ASP A 717 -27.14 -18.60 -12.75
N PRO A 718 -26.87 -19.10 -13.97
CA PRO A 718 -25.51 -19.35 -14.46
C PRO A 718 -24.64 -18.08 -14.54
N VAL A 719 -25.25 -16.89 -14.40
CA VAL A 719 -24.58 -15.59 -14.47
C VAL A 719 -23.62 -15.34 -13.28
N ARG A 720 -23.82 -15.99 -12.12
CA ARG A 720 -22.92 -15.81 -10.95
C ARG A 720 -21.65 -16.69 -10.96
N GLN A 721 -21.60 -17.75 -11.77
CA GLN A 721 -20.41 -18.64 -11.86
C GLN A 721 -19.29 -18.07 -12.74
N HIS A 722 -19.56 -17.02 -13.50
CA HIS A 722 -18.60 -16.31 -14.33
C HIS A 722 -18.19 -15.05 -13.57
N GLY A 723 -17.08 -15.14 -12.82
CA GLY A 723 -16.59 -14.10 -11.91
C GLY A 723 -16.78 -12.67 -12.43
N ARG A 724 -17.24 -11.75 -11.58
CA ARG A 724 -17.39 -10.36 -12.03
C ARG A 724 -15.99 -9.78 -12.24
N TYR A 725 -15.84 -9.16 -13.39
CA TYR A 725 -14.59 -8.58 -13.84
C TYR A 725 -14.36 -7.27 -13.09
N ASP A 726 -13.20 -7.11 -12.47
CA ASP A 726 -12.87 -5.93 -11.67
C ASP A 726 -12.06 -4.91 -12.47
N PRO A 727 -12.20 -3.59 -12.22
CA PRO A 727 -11.45 -2.49 -12.82
C PRO A 727 -9.96 -2.68 -13.17
N PRO A 728 -9.07 -3.21 -12.31
CA PRO A 728 -7.64 -3.40 -12.64
C PRO A 728 -7.44 -4.26 -13.90
N ALA A 729 -8.40 -5.14 -14.20
CA ALA A 729 -8.39 -5.99 -15.38
C ALA A 729 -8.62 -5.20 -16.68
N ALA A 730 -9.33 -4.07 -16.68
CA ALA A 730 -9.44 -3.21 -17.87
C ALA A 730 -8.11 -2.50 -18.17
N GLY A 731 -7.39 -2.08 -17.13
CA GLY A 731 -6.01 -1.61 -17.24
C GLY A 731 -5.12 -2.68 -17.88
N LEU A 732 -5.25 -3.93 -17.42
CA LEU A 732 -4.60 -5.14 -17.96
C LEU A 732 -4.82 -5.33 -19.47
N LEU A 733 -6.04 -5.05 -19.96
CA LEU A 733 -6.43 -5.27 -21.36
C LEU A 733 -6.00 -4.16 -22.31
N ILE A 734 -5.76 -2.95 -21.80
CA ILE A 734 -5.39 -1.77 -22.60
C ILE A 734 -3.86 -1.58 -22.62
N SER A 735 -3.14 -2.18 -21.67
CA SER A 735 -1.77 -1.80 -21.31
C SER A 735 -0.62 -2.44 -22.10
N LEU A 736 -0.85 -3.42 -22.99
CA LEU A 736 0.26 -4.01 -23.76
C LEU A 736 0.69 -3.17 -24.98
N SER A 737 0.65 -1.84 -24.85
CA SER A 737 1.25 -0.92 -25.80
C SER A 737 2.76 -0.78 -25.51
N ARG A 738 3.56 -1.31 -26.45
CA ARG A 738 5.01 -1.07 -26.65
C ARG A 738 5.89 -1.23 -25.39
N PHE A 739 6.45 -2.43 -25.23
CA PHE A 739 7.58 -2.71 -24.34
C PHE A 739 8.81 -1.91 -24.78
N SER A 740 9.25 -0.93 -23.98
CA SER A 740 10.59 -0.36 -24.11
C SER A 740 11.41 -0.63 -22.84
N PRO A 741 12.64 -1.12 -22.96
CA PRO A 741 13.55 -1.23 -21.82
C PRO A 741 13.84 0.13 -21.15
N ALA A 742 13.55 1.26 -21.83
CA ALA A 742 13.70 2.60 -21.29
C ALA A 742 12.66 2.93 -20.20
N GLN A 743 11.40 2.53 -20.42
CA GLN A 743 10.34 2.72 -19.42
C GLN A 743 10.59 1.85 -18.19
N LEU A 744 10.99 0.59 -18.38
CA LEU A 744 11.31 -0.30 -17.25
C LEU A 744 12.58 0.09 -16.48
N ALA A 745 13.44 0.93 -17.07
CA ALA A 745 14.60 1.52 -16.38
C ALA A 745 14.23 2.67 -15.42
N GLU A 746 12.94 3.03 -15.31
CA GLU A 746 12.43 3.99 -14.32
C GLU A 746 12.52 3.48 -12.87
N ILE A 747 12.77 2.18 -12.66
CA ILE A 747 13.17 1.65 -11.36
C ILE A 747 14.53 2.27 -11.04
N ARG A 748 14.52 3.40 -10.34
CA ARG A 748 15.70 4.23 -10.04
C ARG A 748 16.26 3.92 -8.67
N LYS A 749 17.60 3.95 -8.58
CA LYS A 749 18.34 3.64 -7.36
C LYS A 749 18.12 4.77 -6.35
N ALA A 750 17.40 4.50 -5.27
CA ALA A 750 17.40 5.38 -4.11
C ALA A 750 18.72 5.19 -3.36
N SER A 751 19.51 6.26 -3.18
CA SER A 751 20.82 6.15 -2.52
C SER A 751 20.67 5.84 -1.04
N LEU A 752 21.21 4.70 -0.60
CA LEU A 752 21.29 4.32 0.82
C LEU A 752 22.68 4.62 1.37
N ALA A 753 22.75 5.29 2.52
CA ALA A 753 24.00 5.56 3.20
C ALA A 753 24.43 4.35 4.03
N CYS A 754 25.43 3.59 3.55
CA CYS A 754 26.06 2.49 4.30
C CYS A 754 27.55 2.77 4.52
N VAL A 755 28.17 2.11 5.51
CA VAL A 755 29.64 2.05 5.61
C VAL A 755 30.18 0.99 4.62
N GLY A 756 31.43 1.12 4.17
CA GLY A 756 31.96 0.29 3.08
C GLY A 756 32.00 -1.20 3.42
N SER A 757 32.22 -1.54 4.70
CA SER A 757 32.13 -2.90 5.23
C SER A 757 30.70 -3.46 5.16
N GLN A 758 29.70 -2.68 5.58
CA GLN A 758 28.29 -3.05 5.54
C GLN A 758 27.81 -3.31 4.10
N LEU A 759 28.16 -2.42 3.17
CA LEU A 759 27.79 -2.57 1.76
C LEU A 759 28.39 -3.83 1.12
N ALA A 760 29.61 -4.21 1.51
CA ALA A 760 30.23 -5.45 1.04
C ALA A 760 29.46 -6.70 1.52
N GLU A 761 28.82 -6.64 2.68
CA GLU A 761 28.00 -7.72 3.21
C GLU A 761 26.62 -7.78 2.55
N ILE A 762 25.96 -6.62 2.31
CA ILE A 762 24.69 -6.54 1.56
C ILE A 762 24.82 -7.16 0.16
N ARG A 763 25.94 -6.91 -0.54
CA ARG A 763 26.21 -7.46 -1.88
C ARG A 763 26.30 -8.99 -1.94
N LYS A 764 26.50 -9.67 -0.81
CA LYS A 764 26.52 -11.14 -0.77
C LYS A 764 25.13 -11.74 -0.82
N THR A 765 24.11 -10.98 -0.46
CA THR A 765 22.74 -11.49 -0.38
C THR A 765 22.17 -11.77 -1.77
N SER A 766 21.42 -12.87 -1.85
CA SER A 766 20.54 -13.21 -2.97
C SER A 766 19.15 -13.56 -2.44
N LEU A 767 18.14 -13.56 -3.32
CA LEU A 767 16.81 -14.03 -2.93
C LEU A 767 16.84 -15.50 -2.50
N ALA A 768 17.71 -16.33 -3.08
CA ALA A 768 17.94 -17.71 -2.64
C ALA A 768 18.37 -17.79 -1.17
N ARG A 769 19.26 -16.89 -0.72
CA ARG A 769 19.71 -16.81 0.67
C ARG A 769 18.57 -16.41 1.60
N VAL A 770 17.80 -15.38 1.23
CA VAL A 770 16.63 -14.94 2.00
C VAL A 770 15.62 -16.09 2.17
N LEU A 771 15.33 -16.84 1.10
CA LEU A 771 14.43 -17.99 1.17
C LEU A 771 15.00 -19.12 2.05
N CYS A 772 16.29 -19.44 1.94
CA CYS A 772 16.92 -20.46 2.78
C CYS A 772 16.92 -20.10 4.29
N ASP A 773 17.02 -18.82 4.65
CA ASP A 773 17.01 -18.38 6.06
C ASP A 773 15.59 -18.36 6.66
N ASN A 774 14.57 -18.21 5.83
CA ASN A 774 13.21 -17.85 6.25
C ASN A 774 12.12 -18.85 5.84
N THR A 775 12.47 -20.01 5.27
CA THR A 775 11.53 -21.09 4.98
C THR A 775 11.89 -22.36 5.76
N ASP A 776 10.89 -23.07 6.24
CA ASP A 776 11.02 -24.27 7.05
C ASP A 776 11.38 -25.49 6.19
N GLY A 777 12.43 -26.19 6.62
CA GLY A 777 12.93 -27.41 5.99
C GLY A 777 13.70 -27.22 4.69
N THR A 778 13.68 -26.03 4.07
CA THR A 778 14.42 -25.78 2.82
C THR A 778 15.93 -25.83 3.08
N THR A 779 16.56 -26.94 2.68
CA THR A 779 18.00 -27.16 2.86
C THR A 779 18.79 -27.00 1.56
N ARG A 780 18.11 -26.93 0.41
CA ARG A 780 18.73 -26.78 -0.91
C ARG A 780 17.92 -25.86 -1.81
N LEU A 781 18.60 -24.93 -2.47
CA LEU A 781 18.04 -24.03 -3.48
C LEU A 781 19.07 -23.75 -4.57
N GLN A 782 18.61 -23.38 -5.76
CA GLN A 782 19.49 -22.85 -6.80
C GLN A 782 20.02 -21.45 -6.41
N PRO A 783 21.25 -21.08 -6.80
CA PRO A 783 21.83 -19.77 -6.49
C PRO A 783 21.02 -18.58 -7.01
N ASP A 784 20.53 -18.66 -8.25
CA ASP A 784 19.66 -17.66 -8.88
C ASP A 784 18.25 -18.25 -9.03
N VAL A 785 17.34 -17.81 -8.17
CA VAL A 785 15.96 -18.34 -8.13
C VAL A 785 15.10 -17.84 -9.27
N PHE A 786 15.54 -16.86 -10.06
CA PHE A 786 14.83 -16.37 -11.25
C PHE A 786 15.10 -17.25 -12.48
N LEU A 787 16.14 -18.08 -12.43
CA LEU A 787 16.50 -19.06 -13.46
C LEU A 787 16.05 -20.47 -13.07
N GLN A 788 15.65 -21.25 -14.07
CA GLN A 788 15.35 -22.66 -13.89
C GLN A 788 16.58 -23.38 -13.32
N HIS A 789 16.37 -24.29 -12.36
CA HIS A 789 17.47 -25.04 -11.73
C HIS A 789 18.20 -26.00 -12.71
N THR A 790 17.65 -26.17 -13.92
CA THR A 790 18.21 -26.95 -15.03
C THR A 790 19.14 -26.12 -15.91
N GLN A 791 19.20 -24.80 -15.72
CA GLN A 791 20.17 -23.95 -16.41
C GLN A 791 21.58 -24.28 -15.92
N SER A 792 22.54 -24.30 -16.85
CA SER A 792 23.93 -24.66 -16.59
C SER A 792 24.53 -23.78 -15.48
N GLY A 793 25.00 -24.39 -14.40
CA GLY A 793 25.62 -23.69 -13.26
C GLY A 793 24.63 -23.08 -12.27
N ASN A 794 23.34 -23.38 -12.39
CA ASN A 794 22.29 -22.97 -11.47
C ASN A 794 21.61 -24.17 -10.79
N GLU A 795 22.32 -25.28 -10.61
CA GLU A 795 21.78 -26.45 -9.94
C GLU A 795 21.51 -26.17 -8.45
N ARG A 796 20.55 -26.89 -7.85
CA ARG A 796 20.25 -26.74 -6.41
C ARG A 796 21.43 -27.15 -5.54
N VAL A 797 22.03 -26.19 -4.85
CA VAL A 797 23.12 -26.38 -3.89
C VAL A 797 22.60 -26.40 -2.47
N ALA A 798 23.43 -26.80 -1.51
CA ALA A 798 23.05 -26.72 -0.11
C ALA A 798 22.93 -25.25 0.32
N CYS A 799 21.90 -24.92 1.11
CA CYS A 799 21.74 -23.58 1.67
C CYS A 799 22.98 -23.14 2.45
N SER A 800 23.71 -24.05 3.10
CA SER A 800 24.97 -23.73 3.82
C SER A 800 26.12 -23.27 2.92
N THR A 801 26.04 -23.51 1.61
CA THR A 801 27.08 -23.06 0.65
C THR A 801 26.76 -21.73 -0.01
N LEU A 802 25.52 -21.24 0.12
CA LEU A 802 25.14 -19.92 -0.38
C LEU A 802 25.77 -18.83 0.50
N PRO A 803 26.31 -17.73 -0.08
CA PRO A 803 26.90 -16.64 0.68
C PRO A 803 25.92 -16.09 1.74
N GLN A 804 26.45 -15.77 2.92
CA GLN A 804 25.69 -15.20 4.03
C GLN A 804 26.27 -13.85 4.42
N MET A 805 25.38 -12.92 4.74
CA MET A 805 25.73 -11.60 5.26
C MET A 805 26.30 -11.72 6.68
N ASP A 806 27.46 -11.13 6.94
CA ASP A 806 28.06 -11.03 8.27
C ASP A 806 27.53 -9.80 9.02
N LEU A 807 26.49 -9.99 9.84
CA LEU A 807 25.87 -8.91 10.63
C LEU A 807 26.81 -8.30 11.69
N THR A 808 27.97 -8.89 11.99
CA THR A 808 28.94 -8.28 12.91
C THR A 808 29.47 -6.94 12.42
N LYS A 809 29.31 -6.61 11.13
CA LYS A 809 29.67 -5.29 10.58
C LYS A 809 28.75 -4.14 11.01
N TRP A 810 27.67 -4.44 11.72
CA TRP A 810 26.76 -3.49 12.34
C TRP A 810 26.97 -3.35 13.85
N GLN A 811 28.03 -3.94 14.42
CA GLN A 811 28.34 -3.80 15.84
C GLN A 811 28.83 -2.38 16.16
N GLU A 812 28.28 -1.77 17.20
CA GLU A 812 28.67 -0.47 17.77
C GLU A 812 29.19 -0.58 19.21
#